data_AF-A0A2J5HK56-F1
#
_entry.id   AF-A0A2J5HK56-F1
#
_cell.length_a   1.000
_cell.length_b   1.000
_cell.length_c   1.000
_cell.angle_alpha   90.00
_cell.angle_beta   90.00
_cell.angle_gamma   90.00
#
_symmetry.space_group_name_H-M   'P 1'
#
loop_
_entity.id
_entity.type
_entity.pdbx_description
1 polymer ?
#
loop_
_entity_poly.entity_id
_entity_poly.type
_entity_poly.pdbx_seq_one_letter_code
_entity_poly.pdbx_strand_id
1 'polypeptide(L)'
;MATPTALPPLPFNPSRARSYLLRLPLFTRLVLLATLVFWLLELQTVWSVVQWGALTPSEINLGTMYRLNTYPLIHMGFFHFLLNVVALTPLLERFEAEHGTLTAVALFIGPLSTLPAGLYLLIEKGIFNRNASVVGASVWVFLLLASEAIRTFKSHPHFSLGSTKIPTWTSPLFVCAVVSALVPNTSFLGHMCAIAVGYLLGLGYLKFFVPPEKILRFLEGKLNLLGRLPHYVSVDQKTFGRYGVLPTSAPVGDRPLPPPRSVVHLQIINNINWVEDTDLMALKSAIRNLRSNPQFLFARLPYILSFICIVAGVVWLALLPLDDYSRRTYISENALLPGQVHAYFSGSEQHVFRGYKKEIESLLPASYHEVQESGVRDAEFTPVVSDKIQSILRAAGLKVATQNYEYSSSGITHQGQNVYAIINAPRGDATEAIVLVAAWKTADGELNLNGVTLALTLARYFKRWSLWSKDIIFVFPPDSKSGTQAWIDAYHDMQPASIQPLPLKSGALQGGLVIEYPFDHRFESIHIVYDGVNGQLPNLDLFNTAVAIAGGQMGIGASLQEMWDHKNDYRARLETILRGMLKQGLGYATGAHSSFMPYHIDAITLQPKGEGWQDEMALGRTIESLCRSLNNLLEHLHQSFFFYLLMHTNRFVSIGTYLPSAMLVAGNFTIMAIALWMRTGYRPRATAAVKPGEKSNDETPSDEKPSDEKSEVEQKSQTEAKDATSTTERQLALPLSLVVGLHLLGLIPLYTFNNLSYKYYTPATYAYILADILLPIFLSALLTRHTSTSTKTNPHQHHLIKSFSLLPLGLFLSTLATLNFSLSFIIGLLCTPLTFIHRIPKTTPAPLRYPLTLAGLILLNLLSPPVVLLATCAYTGTSVETVLTQAAFGWDVWGMWTQVVVWCVWWPAWLSGGALLGCSFF
;
A
#
# COMPACT_ATOMS: atom_id res chain seq x y z
N MET A 1 4.62 20.23 -35.84
CA MET A 1 5.53 19.25 -35.23
C MET A 1 4.84 18.72 -33.99
N ALA A 2 4.39 17.46 -34.01
CA ALA A 2 3.74 16.83 -32.87
C ALA A 2 4.76 16.62 -31.76
N THR A 3 4.54 17.25 -30.61
CA THR A 3 5.25 16.91 -29.38
C THR A 3 4.97 15.45 -29.03
N PRO A 4 5.99 14.62 -28.73
CA PRO A 4 5.75 13.25 -28.31
C PRO A 4 4.87 13.26 -27.06
N THR A 5 3.76 12.54 -27.11
CA THR A 5 2.88 12.25 -25.99
C THR A 5 3.72 11.71 -24.84
N ALA A 6 3.83 12.49 -23.77
CA ALA A 6 4.49 12.06 -22.55
C ALA A 6 3.83 10.75 -22.07
N LEU A 7 4.65 9.77 -21.67
CA LEU A 7 4.17 8.61 -20.93
C LEU A 7 3.27 9.08 -19.77
N PRO A 8 2.13 8.43 -19.50
CA PRO A 8 1.33 8.75 -18.31
C PRO A 8 2.24 8.66 -17.07
N PRO A 9 1.99 9.48 -16.04
CA PRO A 9 2.87 9.55 -14.89
C PRO A 9 3.01 8.15 -14.26
N LEU A 10 4.22 7.61 -14.32
CA LEU A 10 4.58 6.43 -13.53
C LEU A 10 4.16 6.66 -12.07
N PRO A 11 3.79 5.61 -11.30
CA PRO A 11 3.50 5.74 -9.86
C PRO A 11 4.67 6.36 -9.07
N PHE A 12 5.87 6.35 -9.65
CA PHE A 12 6.94 7.26 -9.31
C PHE A 12 6.76 8.57 -10.06
N ASN A 13 6.09 9.56 -9.44
CA ASN A 13 6.17 10.92 -9.95
C ASN A 13 7.60 11.42 -9.66
N PRO A 14 8.49 11.54 -10.66
CA PRO A 14 9.86 12.00 -10.42
C PRO A 14 9.86 13.40 -9.82
N SER A 15 8.80 14.19 -10.04
CA SER A 15 8.63 15.48 -9.35
C SER A 15 8.39 15.30 -7.86
N ARG A 16 7.65 14.29 -7.38
CA ARG A 16 7.47 14.02 -5.94
C ARG A 16 8.76 13.52 -5.27
N ALA A 17 9.48 12.60 -5.90
CA ALA A 17 10.77 12.14 -5.38
C ALA A 17 11.83 13.25 -5.40
N ARG A 18 11.85 14.04 -6.47
CA ARG A 18 12.65 15.27 -6.56
C ARG A 18 12.23 16.25 -5.48
N SER A 19 10.93 16.49 -5.26
CA SER A 19 10.43 17.36 -4.20
C SER A 19 10.83 16.86 -2.81
N TYR A 20 10.79 15.55 -2.56
CA TYR A 20 11.23 14.96 -1.29
C TYR A 20 12.73 15.18 -1.07
N LEU A 21 13.57 14.82 -2.05
CA LEU A 21 15.02 15.04 -1.97
C LEU A 21 15.38 16.54 -1.86
N LEU A 22 14.63 17.41 -2.54
CA LEU A 22 14.76 18.86 -2.44
C LEU A 22 14.18 19.45 -1.16
N ARG A 23 13.49 18.68 -0.32
CA ARG A 23 12.98 19.13 0.99
C ARG A 23 13.83 18.67 2.17
N LEU A 24 14.77 17.75 1.96
CA LEU A 24 15.63 17.24 3.04
C LEU A 24 16.32 18.39 3.81
N PRO A 25 16.40 18.32 5.15
CA PRO A 25 17.15 19.27 5.97
C PRO A 25 18.66 19.29 5.67
N LEU A 26 19.33 20.40 6.00
CA LEU A 26 20.71 20.69 5.58
C LEU A 26 21.73 19.65 6.07
N PHE A 27 21.75 19.28 7.35
CA PHE A 27 22.73 18.34 7.89
C PHE A 27 22.54 16.94 7.30
N THR A 28 21.29 16.51 7.14
CA THR A 28 20.92 15.24 6.48
C THR A 28 21.48 15.21 5.06
N ARG A 29 21.34 16.30 4.28
CA ARG A 29 21.95 16.40 2.95
C ARG A 29 23.47 16.29 2.99
N LEU A 30 24.11 16.99 3.92
CA LEU A 30 25.58 16.99 4.02
C LEU A 30 26.11 15.60 4.37
N VAL A 31 25.43 14.86 5.24
CA VAL A 31 25.77 13.48 5.56
C VAL A 31 25.59 12.55 4.34
N LEU A 32 24.47 12.67 3.63
CA LEU A 32 24.24 11.88 2.41
C LEU A 32 25.24 12.21 1.30
N LEU A 33 25.60 13.48 1.15
CA LEU A 33 26.64 13.92 0.22
C LEU A 33 28.00 13.36 0.64
N ALA A 34 28.38 13.47 1.91
CA ALA A 34 29.67 12.99 2.41
C ALA A 34 29.81 11.48 2.25
N THR A 35 28.76 10.71 2.58
CA THR A 35 28.75 9.25 2.38
C THR A 35 28.87 8.87 0.91
N LEU A 36 28.18 9.59 0.00
CA LEU A 36 28.31 9.40 -1.44
C LEU A 36 29.73 9.72 -1.94
N VAL A 37 30.31 10.84 -1.49
CA VAL A 37 31.66 11.25 -1.86
C VAL A 37 32.70 10.23 -1.38
N PHE A 38 32.64 9.77 -0.13
CA PHE A 38 33.56 8.75 0.37
C PHE A 38 33.39 7.41 -0.34
N TRP A 39 32.16 7.03 -0.70
CA TRP A 39 31.92 5.84 -1.51
C TRP A 39 32.51 5.97 -2.93
N LEU A 40 32.34 7.12 -3.59
CA LEU A 40 32.94 7.39 -4.90
C LEU A 40 34.48 7.41 -4.81
N LEU A 41 35.04 7.97 -3.74
CA LEU A 41 36.47 7.98 -3.49
C LEU A 41 37.04 6.58 -3.19
N GLU A 42 36.24 5.59 -2.81
CA GLU A 42 36.75 4.21 -2.70
C GLU A 42 36.90 3.53 -4.08
N LEU A 43 36.33 4.09 -5.16
CA LEU A 43 36.46 3.52 -6.50
C LEU A 43 37.84 3.75 -7.13
N GLN A 44 38.65 4.68 -6.59
CA GLN A 44 40.03 4.88 -7.05
C GLN A 44 41.00 3.89 -6.40
N THR A 45 42.16 3.67 -7.03
CA THR A 45 43.13 2.64 -6.63
C THR A 45 44.41 3.18 -5.96
N VAL A 46 44.49 4.48 -5.69
CA VAL A 46 45.66 5.18 -5.12
C VAL A 46 45.80 4.91 -3.62
N TRP A 47 44.69 4.85 -2.89
CA TRP A 47 44.67 4.57 -1.44
C TRP A 47 43.28 4.02 -1.03
N SER A 48 43.17 3.25 0.04
CA SER A 48 41.87 2.75 0.51
C SER A 48 41.25 3.71 1.53
N VAL A 49 40.11 4.31 1.15
CA VAL A 49 39.26 5.13 2.02
C VAL A 49 38.69 4.29 3.15
N VAL A 50 38.35 3.03 2.85
CA VAL A 50 37.92 2.05 3.85
C VAL A 50 38.98 1.89 4.93
N GLN A 51 40.23 1.57 4.56
CA GLN A 51 41.30 1.40 5.57
C GLN A 51 41.58 2.68 6.35
N TRP A 52 41.48 3.84 5.70
CA TRP A 52 41.73 5.12 6.36
C TRP A 52 40.76 5.45 7.48
N GLY A 53 39.46 5.21 7.30
CA GLY A 53 38.46 5.63 8.28
C GLY A 53 37.69 4.51 8.97
N ALA A 54 38.04 3.24 8.73
CA ALA A 54 37.44 2.14 9.47
C ALA A 54 37.84 2.11 10.95
N LEU A 55 36.89 1.71 11.79
CA LEU A 55 37.10 1.55 13.22
C LEU A 55 37.76 0.20 13.51
N THR A 56 39.08 0.17 13.51
CA THR A 56 39.90 -1.02 13.79
C THR A 56 40.63 -0.88 15.14
N PRO A 57 40.41 -1.78 16.13
CA PRO A 57 40.98 -1.66 17.48
C PRO A 57 42.49 -1.48 17.60
N SER A 58 43.26 -2.12 16.70
CA SER A 58 44.73 -2.02 16.66
C SER A 58 45.24 -0.68 16.10
N GLU A 59 44.43 0.01 15.32
CA GLU A 59 44.83 1.22 14.59
C GLU A 59 44.43 2.52 15.31
N ILE A 60 43.80 2.42 16.50
CA ILE A 60 43.40 3.58 17.30
C ILE A 60 44.55 4.04 18.20
N ASN A 61 45.06 5.23 17.92
CA ASN A 61 46.03 6.00 18.68
C ASN A 61 45.65 7.50 18.68
N LEU A 62 46.44 8.36 19.34
CA LEU A 62 46.12 9.79 19.42
C LEU A 62 46.04 10.48 18.05
N GLY A 63 46.80 10.01 17.05
CA GLY A 63 46.81 10.54 15.69
C GLY A 63 45.67 10.01 14.80
N THR A 64 45.01 8.91 15.19
CA THR A 64 43.91 8.29 14.43
C THR A 64 42.55 8.40 15.11
N MET A 65 42.42 9.23 16.15
CA MET A 65 41.14 9.44 16.85
C MET A 65 40.00 9.94 15.96
N TYR A 66 40.30 10.54 14.81
CA TYR A 66 39.30 10.91 13.80
C TYR A 66 38.44 9.71 13.36
N ARG A 67 38.98 8.49 13.43
CA ARG A 67 38.28 7.23 13.11
C ARG A 67 37.08 6.95 14.00
N LEU A 68 36.98 7.58 15.16
CA LEU A 68 35.80 7.50 16.03
C LEU A 68 34.59 8.25 15.47
N ASN A 69 34.79 9.10 14.45
CA ASN A 69 33.74 9.88 13.80
C ASN A 69 33.62 9.62 12.29
N THR A 70 34.67 9.12 11.62
CA THR A 70 34.65 8.88 10.18
C THR A 70 34.08 7.51 9.78
N TYR A 71 34.17 6.50 10.64
CA TYR A 71 33.71 5.13 10.35
C TYR A 71 32.22 5.00 9.94
N PRO A 72 31.25 5.83 10.41
CA PRO A 72 29.87 5.72 9.95
C PRO A 72 29.68 6.24 8.53
N LEU A 73 30.59 7.08 8.03
CA LEU A 73 30.48 7.67 6.69
C LEU A 73 31.01 6.75 5.58
N ILE A 74 31.75 5.70 5.96
CA ILE A 74 32.51 4.84 5.05
C ILE A 74 31.80 3.50 4.87
N HIS A 75 31.83 2.94 3.65
CA HIS A 75 31.03 1.76 3.31
C HIS A 75 31.78 0.76 2.43
N MET A 76 31.63 -0.53 2.74
CA MET A 76 32.12 -1.64 1.90
C MET A 76 31.26 -1.85 0.66
N GLY A 77 31.62 -1.22 -0.45
CA GLY A 77 30.97 -1.44 -1.75
C GLY A 77 29.56 -0.84 -1.86
N PHE A 78 28.98 -0.97 -3.06
CA PHE A 78 27.74 -0.26 -3.44
C PHE A 78 26.51 -0.67 -2.64
N PHE A 79 26.26 -1.97 -2.45
CA PHE A 79 25.04 -2.44 -1.77
C PHE A 79 25.00 -2.06 -0.30
N HIS A 80 26.15 -2.11 0.40
CA HIS A 80 26.24 -1.66 1.79
C HIS A 80 26.01 -0.15 1.90
N PHE A 81 26.57 0.65 0.98
CA PHE A 81 26.29 2.08 0.89
C PHE A 81 24.79 2.36 0.67
N LEU A 82 24.19 1.73 -0.35
CA LEU A 82 22.79 1.96 -0.73
C LEU A 82 21.82 1.65 0.41
N LEU A 83 21.97 0.49 1.05
CA LEU A 83 21.09 0.08 2.17
C LEU A 83 21.20 1.03 3.36
N ASN A 84 22.41 1.47 3.70
CA ASN A 84 22.62 2.42 4.80
C ASN A 84 22.04 3.80 4.49
N VAL A 85 22.20 4.31 3.27
CA VAL A 85 21.61 5.59 2.84
C VAL A 85 20.08 5.53 2.90
N VAL A 86 19.47 4.47 2.37
CA VAL A 86 18.01 4.30 2.38
C VAL A 86 17.48 4.19 3.81
N ALA A 87 18.16 3.45 4.70
CA ALA A 87 17.74 3.27 6.08
C ALA A 87 17.96 4.52 6.96
N LEU A 88 19.06 5.25 6.73
CA LEU A 88 19.43 6.41 7.55
C LEU A 88 18.60 7.65 7.23
N THR A 89 18.32 7.90 5.95
CA THR A 89 17.68 9.15 5.47
C THR A 89 16.43 9.55 6.27
N PRO A 90 15.40 8.68 6.44
CA PRO A 90 14.18 9.08 7.15
C PRO A 90 14.39 9.29 8.65
N LEU A 91 15.33 8.57 9.26
CA LEU A 91 15.62 8.69 10.69
C LEU A 91 16.40 9.96 11.00
N LEU A 92 17.37 10.29 10.15
CA LEU A 92 18.24 11.45 10.32
C LEU A 92 17.51 12.76 10.00
N GLU A 93 16.70 12.79 8.94
CA GLU A 93 15.81 13.90 8.61
C GLU A 93 14.90 14.24 9.80
N ARG A 94 14.25 13.21 10.36
CA ARG A 94 13.37 13.37 11.51
C ARG A 94 14.11 13.90 12.73
N PHE A 95 15.30 13.36 13.01
CA PHE A 95 16.11 13.84 14.13
C PHE A 95 16.49 15.32 13.98
N GLU A 96 16.92 15.73 12.79
CA GLU A 96 17.30 17.11 12.50
C GLU A 96 16.10 18.07 12.58
N ALA A 97 14.94 17.66 12.08
CA ALA A 97 13.71 18.45 12.19
C ALA A 97 13.28 18.67 13.65
N GLU A 98 13.44 17.64 14.50
CA GLU A 98 13.08 17.69 15.92
C GLU A 98 14.06 18.51 16.79
N HIS A 99 15.37 18.45 16.50
CA HIS A 99 16.41 19.00 17.39
C HIS A 99 17.14 20.22 16.81
N GLY A 100 16.96 20.53 15.52
CA GLY A 100 17.63 21.59 14.79
C GLY A 100 18.99 21.19 14.21
N THR A 101 19.43 21.88 13.16
CA THR A 101 20.64 21.53 12.37
C THR A 101 21.92 21.61 13.22
N LEU A 102 22.12 22.66 14.02
CA LEU A 102 23.34 22.80 14.85
C LEU A 102 23.43 21.72 15.94
N THR A 103 22.29 21.36 16.54
CA THR A 103 22.23 20.28 17.54
C THR A 103 22.56 18.93 16.89
N ALA A 104 22.01 18.66 15.70
CA ALA A 104 22.31 17.45 14.95
C ALA A 104 23.81 17.35 14.62
N VAL A 105 24.41 18.43 14.12
CA VAL A 105 25.86 18.50 13.85
C VAL A 105 26.67 18.19 15.13
N ALA A 106 26.36 18.87 16.24
CA ALA A 106 27.11 18.71 17.49
C ALA A 106 27.03 17.28 18.05
N LEU A 107 25.87 16.63 17.94
CA LEU A 107 25.66 15.29 18.48
C LEU A 107 26.24 14.19 17.58
N PHE A 108 26.08 14.28 16.27
CA PHE A 108 26.52 13.24 15.32
C PHE A 108 28.01 13.32 14.98
N ILE A 109 28.62 14.51 14.96
CA ILE A 109 30.08 14.67 14.80
C ILE A 109 30.81 14.50 16.16
N GLY A 110 30.06 14.26 17.23
CA GLY A 110 30.59 14.03 18.57
C GLY A 110 30.01 12.77 19.23
N PRO A 111 29.27 12.91 20.34
CA PRO A 111 28.95 11.81 21.25
C PRO A 111 28.17 10.65 20.62
N LEU A 112 27.31 10.88 19.62
CA LEU A 112 26.52 9.82 19.01
C LEU A 112 27.33 8.93 18.06
N SER A 113 28.52 9.36 17.65
CA SER A 113 29.48 8.53 16.89
C SER A 113 30.57 7.97 17.79
N THR A 114 31.09 8.80 18.70
CA THR A 114 32.22 8.44 19.56
C THR A 114 31.83 7.50 20.71
N LEU A 115 30.64 7.61 21.31
CA LEU A 115 30.22 6.72 22.40
C LEU A 115 30.00 5.27 21.94
N PRO A 116 29.28 4.99 20.82
CA PRO A 116 29.20 3.64 20.29
C PRO A 116 30.56 3.07 19.90
N ALA A 117 31.43 3.90 19.29
CA ALA A 117 32.78 3.51 18.92
C ALA A 117 33.65 3.19 20.14
N GLY A 118 33.60 4.01 21.18
CA GLY A 118 34.34 3.79 22.43
C GLY A 118 33.87 2.53 23.16
N LEU A 119 32.55 2.29 23.22
CA LEU A 119 31.98 1.09 23.80
C LEU A 119 32.38 -0.17 23.02
N TYR A 120 32.36 -0.10 21.68
CA TYR A 120 32.83 -1.17 20.81
C TYR A 120 34.31 -1.48 21.06
N LEU A 121 35.17 -0.46 21.10
CA LEU A 121 36.60 -0.62 21.35
C LEU A 121 36.88 -1.21 22.73
N LEU A 122 36.16 -0.78 23.77
CA LEU A 122 36.31 -1.32 25.12
C LEU A 122 36.01 -2.82 25.14
N ILE A 123 34.92 -3.24 24.52
CA ILE A 123 34.51 -4.65 24.52
C ILE A 123 35.40 -5.50 23.60
N GLU A 124 35.63 -5.06 22.36
CA GLU A 124 36.36 -5.83 21.36
C GLU A 124 37.85 -5.94 21.71
N LYS A 125 38.47 -4.83 22.14
CA LYS A 125 39.89 -4.78 22.53
C LYS A 125 40.12 -5.22 23.96
N GLY A 126 39.25 -4.82 24.89
CA GLY A 126 39.45 -5.04 26.32
C GLY A 126 38.94 -6.38 26.84
N ILE A 127 37.85 -6.91 26.27
CA ILE A 127 37.23 -8.17 26.74
C ILE A 127 37.56 -9.33 25.79
N PHE A 128 37.39 -9.13 24.48
CA PHE A 128 37.53 -10.23 23.51
C PHE A 128 38.91 -10.36 22.88
N ASN A 129 39.80 -9.37 23.03
CA ASN A 129 41.13 -9.32 22.39
C ASN A 129 41.07 -9.57 20.87
N ARG A 130 40.00 -9.13 20.21
CA ARG A 130 39.79 -9.27 18.77
C ARG A 130 40.08 -7.95 18.06
N ASN A 131 40.28 -8.03 16.75
CA ASN A 131 40.61 -6.89 15.91
C ASN A 131 39.67 -6.74 14.71
N ALA A 132 38.38 -6.98 14.92
CA ALA A 132 37.39 -6.82 13.85
C ALA A 132 37.20 -5.33 13.53
N SER A 133 37.20 -5.01 12.23
CA SER A 133 36.99 -3.66 11.74
C SER A 133 35.51 -3.38 11.48
N VAL A 134 35.02 -2.18 11.81
CA VAL A 134 33.62 -1.78 11.63
C VAL A 134 33.52 -0.50 10.81
N VAL A 135 32.60 -0.50 9.85
CA VAL A 135 32.26 0.65 9.00
C VAL A 135 30.76 0.68 8.71
N GLY A 136 30.26 1.86 8.35
CA GLY A 136 28.92 2.06 7.79
C GLY A 136 27.96 2.77 8.73
N ALA A 137 27.02 3.50 8.11
CA ALA A 137 26.09 4.34 8.84
C ALA A 137 25.02 3.56 9.64
N SER A 138 25.03 2.22 9.53
CA SER A 138 24.14 1.32 10.28
C SER A 138 24.21 1.54 11.79
N VAL A 139 25.34 2.00 12.33
CA VAL A 139 25.45 2.39 13.75
C VAL A 139 24.50 3.54 14.07
N TRP A 140 24.43 4.57 13.23
CA TRP A 140 23.47 5.67 13.41
C TRP A 140 22.03 5.20 13.24
N VAL A 141 21.77 4.28 12.30
CA VAL A 141 20.44 3.68 12.12
C VAL A 141 19.98 2.97 13.39
N PHE A 142 20.78 2.05 13.92
CA PHE A 142 20.43 1.29 15.12
C PHE A 142 20.35 2.16 16.39
N LEU A 143 21.19 3.19 16.50
CA LEU A 143 21.13 4.17 17.57
C LEU A 143 19.81 4.95 17.54
N LEU A 144 19.42 5.48 16.37
CA LEU A 144 18.19 6.24 16.21
C LEU A 144 16.95 5.37 16.40
N LEU A 145 16.95 4.14 15.85
CA LEU A 145 15.88 3.16 16.08
C LEU A 145 15.71 2.81 17.56
N ALA A 146 16.81 2.63 18.29
CA ALA A 146 16.76 2.34 19.72
C ALA A 146 16.24 3.53 20.56
N SER A 147 16.66 4.74 20.22
CA SER A 147 16.14 5.96 20.85
C SER A 147 14.63 6.09 20.63
N GLU A 148 14.17 5.86 19.39
CA GLU A 148 12.75 5.93 19.06
C GLU A 148 11.95 4.82 19.73
N ALA A 149 12.46 3.59 19.76
CA ALA A 149 11.78 2.47 20.43
C ALA A 149 11.54 2.73 21.92
N ILE A 150 12.44 3.42 22.63
CA ILE A 150 12.23 3.83 24.03
C ILE A 150 11.18 4.94 24.14
N ARG A 151 11.15 5.89 23.20
CA ARG A 151 10.09 6.92 23.15
C ARG A 151 8.73 6.28 22.88
N THR A 152 8.65 5.35 21.94
CA THR A 152 7.43 4.60 21.64
C THR A 152 7.02 3.70 22.81
N PHE A 153 7.97 3.08 23.53
CA PHE A 153 7.65 2.26 24.71
C PHE A 153 6.93 3.06 25.82
N LYS A 154 7.21 4.37 25.95
CA LYS A 154 6.51 5.24 26.91
C LYS A 154 5.03 5.44 26.57
N SER A 155 4.66 5.44 25.28
CA SER A 155 3.27 5.60 24.82
C SER A 155 2.58 4.27 24.53
N HIS A 156 3.32 3.28 24.05
CA HIS A 156 2.88 1.95 23.65
C HIS A 156 3.85 0.90 24.20
N PRO A 157 3.65 0.41 25.44
CA PRO A 157 4.63 -0.43 26.11
C PRO A 157 4.77 -1.82 25.49
N HIS A 158 3.75 -2.34 24.81
CA HIS A 158 3.78 -3.68 24.22
C HIS A 158 3.16 -3.71 22.82
N PHE A 159 3.72 -4.55 21.94
CA PHE A 159 3.03 -5.03 20.74
C PHE A 159 2.46 -6.43 21.02
N SER A 160 1.20 -6.65 20.62
CA SER A 160 0.50 -7.93 20.80
C SER A 160 0.74 -8.86 19.62
N LEU A 161 1.34 -10.03 19.88
CA LEU A 161 1.46 -11.11 18.90
C LEU A 161 0.61 -12.29 19.41
N GLY A 162 -0.63 -12.38 18.91
CA GLY A 162 -1.64 -13.29 19.46
C GLY A 162 -1.96 -12.95 20.93
N SER A 163 -1.76 -13.91 21.83
CA SER A 163 -1.94 -13.73 23.29
C SER A 163 -0.71 -13.18 24.00
N THR A 164 0.44 -13.10 23.32
CA THR A 164 1.72 -12.71 23.95
C THR A 164 1.97 -11.21 23.79
N LYS A 165 2.31 -10.52 24.88
CA LYS A 165 2.66 -9.10 24.91
C LYS A 165 4.18 -8.95 24.92
N ILE A 166 4.75 -8.47 23.81
CA ILE A 166 6.20 -8.27 23.70
C ILE A 166 6.50 -6.77 23.92
N PRO A 167 7.44 -6.40 24.81
CA PRO A 167 7.76 -5.00 25.05
C PRO A 167 8.30 -4.27 23.81
N THR A 168 7.77 -3.10 23.50
CA THR A 168 8.14 -2.35 22.27
C THR A 168 9.62 -1.95 22.22
N TRP A 169 10.26 -1.77 23.38
CA TRP A 169 11.69 -1.45 23.46
C TRP A 169 12.59 -2.55 22.90
N THR A 170 12.11 -3.81 22.80
CA THR A 170 12.90 -4.93 22.25
C THR A 170 12.94 -4.96 20.71
N SER A 171 12.16 -4.11 20.04
CA SER A 171 12.10 -4.07 18.56
C SER A 171 13.46 -3.87 17.86
N PRO A 172 14.38 -3.00 18.32
CA PRO A 172 15.70 -2.84 17.69
C PRO A 172 16.60 -4.07 17.89
N LEU A 173 16.44 -4.79 19.01
CA LEU A 173 17.18 -6.04 19.28
C LEU A 173 16.74 -7.14 18.30
N PHE A 174 15.43 -7.26 18.06
CA PHE A 174 14.90 -8.18 17.07
C PHE A 174 15.40 -7.85 15.67
N VAL A 175 15.34 -6.58 15.26
CA VAL A 175 15.88 -6.12 13.96
C VAL A 175 17.38 -6.42 13.86
N CYS A 176 18.15 -6.19 14.92
CA CYS A 176 19.57 -6.49 14.94
C CYS A 176 19.84 -8.00 14.76
N ALA A 177 19.09 -8.86 15.46
CA ALA A 177 19.22 -10.31 15.30
C ALA A 177 18.88 -10.77 13.87
N VAL A 178 17.83 -10.20 13.27
CA VAL A 178 17.42 -10.48 11.89
C VAL A 178 18.49 -10.00 10.90
N VAL A 179 18.99 -8.77 11.04
CA VAL A 179 20.02 -8.21 10.16
C VAL A 179 21.31 -9.03 10.25
N SER A 180 21.75 -9.40 11.45
CA SER A 180 22.94 -10.23 11.63
C SER A 180 22.77 -11.68 11.12
N ALA A 181 21.54 -12.18 11.03
CA ALA A 181 21.27 -13.49 10.44
C ALA A 181 21.18 -13.45 8.90
N LEU A 182 20.68 -12.35 8.33
CA LEU A 182 20.40 -12.23 6.90
C LEU A 182 21.52 -11.58 6.09
N VAL A 183 22.27 -10.66 6.68
CA VAL A 183 23.32 -9.88 6.00
C VAL A 183 24.70 -10.39 6.42
N PRO A 184 25.47 -11.02 5.51
CA PRO A 184 26.80 -11.50 5.84
C PRO A 184 27.75 -10.32 6.13
N ASN A 185 28.74 -10.56 7.00
CA ASN A 185 29.78 -9.59 7.37
C ASN A 185 29.31 -8.33 8.12
N THR A 186 28.16 -8.35 8.81
CA THR A 186 27.75 -7.26 9.71
C THR A 186 28.31 -7.43 11.12
N SER A 187 28.73 -6.34 11.77
CA SER A 187 29.18 -6.35 13.16
C SER A 187 28.00 -6.33 14.14
N PHE A 188 27.56 -7.51 14.59
CA PHE A 188 26.54 -7.64 15.64
C PHE A 188 26.91 -6.85 16.90
N LEU A 189 28.18 -6.90 17.31
CA LEU A 189 28.65 -6.16 18.48
C LEU A 189 28.57 -4.64 18.28
N GLY A 190 28.95 -4.15 17.10
CA GLY A 190 28.84 -2.72 16.76
C GLY A 190 27.39 -2.22 16.81
N HIS A 191 26.45 -3.00 16.30
CA HIS A 191 25.01 -2.70 16.37
C HIS A 191 24.47 -2.75 17.80
N MET A 192 24.89 -3.72 18.62
CA MET A 192 24.55 -3.77 20.05
C MET A 192 25.05 -2.56 20.82
N CYS A 193 26.28 -2.10 20.55
CA CYS A 193 26.83 -0.88 21.15
C CYS A 193 26.02 0.36 20.75
N ALA A 194 25.61 0.44 19.49
CA ALA A 194 24.75 1.51 18.98
C ALA A 194 23.38 1.53 19.67
N ILE A 195 22.75 0.36 19.84
CA ILE A 195 21.46 0.20 20.51
C ILE A 195 21.55 0.62 21.98
N ALA A 196 22.62 0.22 22.68
CA ALA A 196 22.84 0.60 24.07
C ALA A 196 22.91 2.13 24.23
N VAL A 197 23.69 2.81 23.39
CA VAL A 197 23.79 4.28 23.40
C VAL A 197 22.47 4.93 22.98
N GLY A 198 21.75 4.35 22.01
CA GLY A 198 20.42 4.80 21.60
C GLY A 198 19.39 4.70 22.72
N TYR A 199 19.42 3.65 23.54
CA TYR A 199 18.58 3.54 24.73
C TYR A 199 18.89 4.64 25.76
N LEU A 200 20.17 4.93 26.00
CA LEU A 200 20.57 6.04 26.88
C LEU A 200 20.08 7.39 26.35
N LEU A 201 20.10 7.59 25.03
CA LEU A 201 19.55 8.77 24.37
C LEU A 201 18.03 8.87 24.58
N GLY A 202 17.28 7.80 24.32
CA GLY A 202 15.82 7.75 24.48
C GLY A 202 15.32 7.90 25.92
N LEU A 203 16.11 7.40 26.88
CA LEU A 203 15.87 7.61 28.32
C LEU A 203 16.18 9.05 28.77
N GLY A 204 16.97 9.79 27.99
CA GLY A 204 17.33 11.18 28.25
C GLY A 204 18.63 11.35 29.05
N TYR A 205 19.42 10.30 29.26
CA TYR A 205 20.70 10.38 29.96
C TYR A 205 21.78 11.12 29.18
N LEU A 206 21.68 11.16 27.85
CA LEU A 206 22.61 11.91 27.00
C LEU A 206 22.23 13.39 26.80
N LYS A 207 21.19 13.90 27.48
CA LYS A 207 20.76 15.31 27.38
C LYS A 207 21.85 16.30 27.77
N PHE A 208 22.78 15.91 28.64
CA PHE A 208 23.90 16.76 29.05
C PHE A 208 24.82 17.15 27.87
N PHE A 209 24.88 16.33 26.81
CA PHE A 209 25.66 16.64 25.61
C PHE A 209 24.97 17.60 24.63
N VAL A 210 23.68 17.92 24.86
CA VAL A 210 22.93 18.84 24.00
C VAL A 210 23.43 20.27 24.28
N PRO A 211 23.92 21.02 23.27
CA PRO A 211 24.39 22.38 23.48
C PRO A 211 23.28 23.29 24.04
N PRO A 212 23.58 24.19 24.99
CA PRO A 212 22.60 25.14 25.50
C PRO A 212 21.99 26.01 24.39
N GLU A 213 20.66 26.14 24.37
CA GLU A 213 19.93 26.91 23.35
C GLU A 213 20.39 28.37 23.25
N LYS A 214 20.84 28.98 24.36
CA LYS A 214 21.39 30.34 24.37
C LYS A 214 22.61 30.48 23.46
N ILE A 215 23.48 29.47 23.43
CA ILE A 215 24.69 29.45 22.60
C ILE A 215 24.31 29.21 21.14
N LEU A 216 23.36 28.31 20.89
CA LEU A 216 22.87 28.03 19.55
C LEU A 216 22.21 29.25 18.91
N ARG A 217 21.32 29.95 19.63
CA ARG A 217 20.70 31.22 19.18
C ARG A 217 21.73 32.32 18.96
N PHE A 218 22.75 32.41 19.83
CA PHE A 218 23.85 33.35 19.64
C PHE A 218 24.61 33.09 18.33
N LEU A 219 24.93 31.83 18.03
CA LEU A 219 25.61 31.44 16.80
C LEU A 219 24.73 31.67 15.56
N GLU A 220 23.45 31.30 15.62
CA GLU A 220 22.49 31.53 14.53
C GLU A 220 22.34 33.02 14.19
N GLY A 221 22.17 33.86 15.23
CA GLY A 221 22.03 35.30 15.07
C GLY A 221 23.31 35.97 14.57
N LYS A 222 24.48 35.58 15.10
CA LYS A 222 25.78 36.18 14.70
C LYS A 222 26.17 35.81 13.27
N LEU A 223 25.85 34.60 12.81
CA LEU A 223 26.23 34.12 11.47
C LEU A 223 25.12 34.30 10.42
N ASN A 224 23.92 34.71 10.83
CA ASN A 224 22.72 34.81 9.99
C ASN A 224 22.47 33.51 9.18
N LEU A 225 22.51 32.36 9.87
CA LEU A 225 22.47 31.05 9.22
C LEU A 225 21.15 30.81 8.47
N LEU A 226 20.04 31.28 9.02
CA LEU A 226 18.70 31.13 8.43
C LEU A 226 18.55 31.88 7.10
N GLY A 227 19.21 33.04 6.95
CA GLY A 227 19.23 33.81 5.70
C GLY A 227 20.30 33.36 4.69
N ARG A 228 21.33 32.63 5.13
CA ARG A 228 22.48 32.25 4.27
C ARG A 228 22.47 30.80 3.82
N LEU A 229 21.93 29.89 4.62
CA LEU A 229 21.96 28.46 4.36
C LEU A 229 20.55 27.97 4.02
N PRO A 230 20.27 27.60 2.75
CA PRO A 230 18.97 27.08 2.38
C PRO A 230 18.75 25.72 3.07
N HIS A 231 17.51 25.45 3.51
CA HIS A 231 17.11 24.21 4.22
C HIS A 231 17.75 24.01 5.61
N TYR A 232 18.31 25.07 6.19
CA TYR A 232 18.74 25.08 7.58
C TYR A 232 17.52 25.08 8.53
N VAL A 233 17.51 24.19 9.53
CA VAL A 233 16.46 24.12 10.56
C VAL A 233 16.93 24.86 11.80
N SER A 234 16.31 25.99 12.09
CA SER A 234 16.70 26.82 13.25
C SER A 234 16.18 26.29 14.58
N VAL A 235 16.79 26.75 15.67
CA VAL A 235 16.37 26.42 17.04
C VAL A 235 14.90 26.81 17.30
N ASP A 236 14.40 27.86 16.65
CA ASP A 236 13.04 28.37 16.83
C ASP A 236 12.03 27.73 15.84
N GLN A 237 12.50 27.05 14.79
CA GLN A 237 11.68 26.29 13.82
C GLN A 237 11.54 24.80 14.17
N LYS A 238 12.21 24.32 15.23
CA LYS A 238 12.13 22.91 15.64
C LYS A 238 10.68 22.50 15.93
N THR A 239 10.20 21.47 15.25
CA THR A 239 8.85 20.95 15.45
C THR A 239 8.85 20.00 16.64
N PHE A 240 8.47 20.48 17.82
CA PHE A 240 8.04 19.56 18.88
C PHE A 240 6.71 18.94 18.46
N GLY A 241 6.75 17.70 17.98
CA GLY A 241 5.58 16.83 17.89
C GLY A 241 4.51 17.22 16.87
N ARG A 242 4.86 17.66 15.66
CA ARG A 242 3.90 17.81 14.56
C ARG A 242 4.52 17.38 13.23
N TYR A 243 3.93 16.33 12.66
CA TYR A 243 4.16 15.65 11.35
C TYR A 243 5.05 14.41 11.32
N GLY A 244 4.45 13.31 10.80
CA GLY A 244 5.15 12.09 10.39
C GLY A 244 4.73 10.78 11.07
N VAL A 245 3.55 10.69 11.68
CA VAL A 245 3.04 9.41 12.21
C VAL A 245 2.30 8.70 11.07
N LEU A 246 2.88 7.61 10.56
CA LEU A 246 2.11 6.56 9.88
C LEU A 246 0.91 6.18 10.77
N PRO A 247 -0.29 5.94 10.25
CA PRO A 247 -1.48 5.69 11.06
C PRO A 247 -1.33 4.37 11.83
N THR A 248 -0.73 4.42 13.01
CA THR A 248 -0.92 3.40 14.04
C THR A 248 -2.15 3.81 14.84
N SER A 249 -3.21 3.02 14.67
CA SER A 249 -4.46 3.08 15.40
C SER A 249 -4.27 3.45 16.87
N ALA A 250 -4.73 4.63 17.27
CA ALA A 250 -4.94 4.95 18.67
C ALA A 250 -6.20 4.20 19.16
N PRO A 251 -6.14 3.41 20.25
CA PRO A 251 -7.32 3.10 21.02
C PRO A 251 -7.60 4.27 21.99
N VAL A 252 -8.78 4.88 21.84
CA VAL A 252 -9.32 5.84 22.80
C VAL A 252 -10.05 5.09 23.91
N GLY A 253 -9.69 5.40 25.16
CA GLY A 253 -10.60 5.40 26.29
C GLY A 253 -10.46 4.26 27.29
N ASP A 254 -9.69 4.48 28.37
CA ASP A 254 -10.06 3.94 29.68
C ASP A 254 -9.78 4.95 30.79
N ARG A 255 -10.74 5.03 31.72
CA ARG A 255 -10.93 6.04 32.76
C ARG A 255 -9.77 6.10 33.78
N PRO A 256 -9.55 7.25 34.46
CA PRO A 256 -8.51 7.38 35.48
C PRO A 256 -8.88 6.61 36.76
N LEU A 257 -8.05 5.64 37.13
CA LEU A 257 -8.04 5.03 38.47
C LEU A 257 -7.09 5.81 39.40
N PRO A 258 -7.37 5.89 40.72
CA PRO A 258 -6.59 6.68 41.67
C PRO A 258 -5.23 6.00 41.99
N PRO A 259 -4.25 6.75 42.55
CA PRO A 259 -2.87 6.28 42.63
C PRO A 259 -2.69 5.22 43.72
N PRO A 260 -1.87 4.17 43.53
CA PRO A 260 -1.54 3.28 44.62
C PRO A 260 -0.46 3.91 45.51
N ARG A 261 -0.76 3.94 46.80
CA ARG A 261 0.16 4.27 47.89
C ARG A 261 1.18 3.15 48.08
N SER A 262 2.41 3.59 48.42
CA SER A 262 3.39 2.96 49.32
C SER A 262 3.68 1.46 49.20
N VAL A 263 4.93 1.19 48.80
CA VAL A 263 5.89 0.24 49.40
C VAL A 263 5.38 -0.53 50.62
N VAL A 264 5.26 -1.86 50.49
CA VAL A 264 5.49 -2.81 51.58
C VAL A 264 6.24 -4.03 51.03
N HIS A 265 7.37 -4.30 51.67
CA HIS A 265 8.24 -5.46 51.52
C HIS A 265 7.60 -6.68 52.24
N LEU A 266 7.57 -7.86 51.62
CA LEU A 266 7.73 -9.20 52.23
C LEU A 266 7.59 -10.24 51.09
N GLN A 267 8.65 -10.89 50.61
CA GLN A 267 9.11 -12.23 51.05
C GLN A 267 7.97 -13.17 51.48
N ILE A 268 7.72 -14.22 50.69
CA ILE A 268 7.68 -15.64 51.11
C ILE A 268 7.57 -16.56 49.86
N ILE A 269 8.67 -17.31 49.64
CA ILE A 269 8.78 -18.76 49.38
C ILE A 269 8.09 -19.39 48.14
N ASN A 270 8.96 -19.86 47.25
CA ASN A 270 8.96 -21.15 46.54
C ASN A 270 7.65 -21.94 46.50
N ASN A 271 7.00 -22.00 45.34
CA ASN A 271 6.37 -23.23 44.83
C ASN A 271 5.81 -23.04 43.42
N ILE A 272 6.63 -23.21 42.37
CA ILE A 272 6.18 -23.74 41.06
C ILE A 272 7.37 -24.44 40.40
N ASN A 273 7.64 -25.68 40.80
CA ASN A 273 8.40 -26.66 40.02
C ASN A 273 7.40 -27.68 39.48
N TRP A 274 6.80 -27.41 38.32
CA TRP A 274 6.18 -28.42 37.44
C TRP A 274 6.16 -27.89 36.00
N VAL A 275 7.34 -27.86 35.38
CA VAL A 275 7.46 -28.13 33.95
C VAL A 275 8.54 -29.20 33.89
N GLU A 276 8.12 -30.44 33.63
CA GLU A 276 9.05 -31.57 33.56
C GLU A 276 10.09 -31.32 32.47
N ASP A 277 11.36 -31.62 32.77
CA ASP A 277 12.49 -31.53 31.83
C ASP A 277 12.28 -32.32 30.53
N THR A 278 11.32 -33.24 30.52
CA THR A 278 10.88 -34.06 29.39
C THR A 278 10.28 -33.23 28.26
N ASP A 279 9.46 -32.20 28.53
CA ASP A 279 8.84 -31.38 27.47
C ASP A 279 9.83 -30.40 26.84
N LEU A 280 10.76 -29.86 27.63
CA LEU A 280 11.83 -29.01 27.11
C LEU A 280 12.86 -29.85 26.34
N MET A 281 13.14 -31.10 26.76
CA MET A 281 13.94 -32.04 25.99
C MET A 281 13.22 -32.55 24.74
N ALA A 282 11.90 -32.75 24.77
CA ALA A 282 11.07 -33.12 23.62
C ALA A 282 11.02 -31.97 22.60
N LEU A 283 10.88 -30.72 23.05
CA LEU A 283 10.95 -29.54 22.19
C LEU A 283 12.35 -29.33 21.63
N LYS A 284 13.40 -29.45 22.46
CA LYS A 284 14.81 -29.36 22.01
C LYS A 284 15.20 -30.51 21.07
N SER A 285 14.67 -31.72 21.28
CA SER A 285 14.90 -32.87 20.40
C SER A 285 14.07 -32.77 19.13
N ALA A 286 12.85 -32.24 19.18
CA ALA A 286 12.03 -31.90 18.01
C ALA A 286 12.72 -30.80 17.17
N ILE A 287 13.20 -29.72 17.79
CA ILE A 287 13.96 -28.64 17.12
C ILE A 287 15.27 -29.17 16.53
N ARG A 288 15.98 -30.06 17.25
CA ARG A 288 17.22 -30.69 16.79
C ARG A 288 16.97 -31.68 15.65
N ASN A 289 15.90 -32.48 15.72
CA ASN A 289 15.47 -33.38 14.66
C ASN A 289 15.02 -32.60 13.42
N LEU A 290 14.32 -31.47 13.61
CA LEU A 290 13.97 -30.53 12.55
C LEU A 290 15.23 -29.97 11.86
N ARG A 291 16.21 -29.52 12.64
CA ARG A 291 17.51 -29.01 12.15
C ARG A 291 18.37 -30.09 11.47
N SER A 292 18.24 -31.35 11.90
CA SER A 292 18.98 -32.50 11.35
C SER A 292 18.38 -33.05 10.04
N ASN A 293 17.14 -32.67 9.71
CA ASN A 293 16.44 -33.16 8.51
C ASN A 293 16.19 -32.03 7.49
N PRO A 294 17.23 -31.61 6.73
CA PRO A 294 17.11 -30.51 5.78
C PRO A 294 16.06 -30.77 4.69
N GLN A 295 15.78 -32.04 4.36
CA GLN A 295 14.79 -32.37 3.33
C GLN A 295 13.35 -32.05 3.76
N PHE A 296 12.96 -32.32 5.01
CA PHE A 296 11.61 -31.99 5.47
C PHE A 296 11.38 -30.47 5.53
N LEU A 297 12.34 -29.75 6.12
CA LEU A 297 12.33 -28.29 6.25
C LEU A 297 12.27 -27.56 4.91
N PHE A 298 12.97 -28.05 3.88
CA PHE A 298 13.09 -27.34 2.60
C PHE A 298 12.21 -27.90 1.48
N ALA A 299 11.68 -29.13 1.59
CA ALA A 299 10.93 -29.77 0.51
C ALA A 299 9.44 -30.01 0.79
N ARG A 300 9.00 -30.10 2.05
CA ARG A 300 7.57 -30.38 2.38
C ARG A 300 6.93 -29.28 3.21
N LEU A 301 7.62 -28.80 4.24
CA LEU A 301 7.11 -27.77 5.15
C LEU A 301 6.65 -26.47 4.44
N PRO A 302 7.37 -25.93 3.44
CA PRO A 302 6.96 -24.69 2.77
C PRO A 302 5.64 -24.82 2.01
N TYR A 303 5.39 -25.98 1.36
CA TYR A 303 4.13 -26.22 0.66
C TYR A 303 2.95 -26.31 1.62
N ILE A 304 3.14 -27.01 2.74
CA ILE A 304 2.12 -27.12 3.79
C ILE A 304 1.85 -25.75 4.40
N LEU A 305 2.90 -24.99 4.73
CA LEU A 305 2.76 -23.66 5.31
C LEU A 305 2.08 -22.69 4.34
N SER A 306 2.49 -22.65 3.07
CA SER A 306 1.82 -21.83 2.05
C SER A 306 0.35 -22.23 1.86
N PHE A 307 0.02 -23.52 1.87
CA PHE A 307 -1.36 -24.00 1.80
C PHE A 307 -2.18 -23.56 3.02
N ILE A 308 -1.63 -23.73 4.23
CA ILE A 308 -2.27 -23.28 5.47
C ILE A 308 -2.48 -21.77 5.44
N CYS A 309 -1.51 -20.98 4.96
CA CYS A 309 -1.66 -19.53 4.84
C CYS A 309 -2.82 -19.15 3.90
N ILE A 310 -2.97 -19.82 2.75
CA ILE A 310 -4.07 -19.55 1.82
C ILE A 310 -5.42 -19.90 2.48
N VAL A 311 -5.54 -21.11 3.04
CA VAL A 311 -6.78 -21.56 3.69
C VAL A 311 -7.12 -20.67 4.88
N ALA A 312 -6.15 -20.35 5.73
CA ALA A 312 -6.33 -19.45 6.86
C ALA A 312 -6.75 -18.06 6.41
N GLY A 313 -6.18 -17.53 5.32
CA GLY A 313 -6.59 -16.25 4.74
C GLY A 313 -8.05 -16.24 4.28
N VAL A 314 -8.48 -17.28 3.57
CA VAL A 314 -9.88 -17.43 3.10
C VAL A 314 -10.85 -17.62 4.27
N VAL A 315 -10.51 -18.50 5.22
CA VAL A 315 -11.32 -18.73 6.42
C VAL A 315 -11.42 -17.44 7.24
N TRP A 316 -10.35 -16.67 7.35
CA TRP A 316 -10.36 -15.39 8.08
C TRP A 316 -11.37 -14.41 7.49
N LEU A 317 -11.44 -14.30 6.15
CA LEU A 317 -12.47 -13.48 5.48
C LEU A 317 -13.89 -13.96 5.82
N ALA A 318 -14.11 -15.28 5.82
CA ALA A 318 -15.40 -15.88 6.15
C ALA A 318 -15.79 -15.72 7.63
N LEU A 319 -14.84 -15.45 8.53
CA LEU A 319 -15.12 -15.17 9.95
C LEU A 319 -15.53 -13.72 10.21
N LEU A 320 -15.14 -12.78 9.34
CA LEU A 320 -15.41 -11.35 9.51
C LEU A 320 -16.89 -10.97 9.72
N PRO A 321 -17.88 -11.61 9.08
CA PRO A 321 -19.30 -11.25 9.27
C PRO A 321 -19.86 -11.58 10.67
N LEU A 322 -19.14 -12.37 11.48
CA LEU A 322 -19.56 -12.72 12.84
C LEU A 322 -19.54 -11.50 13.77
N ASP A 323 -20.36 -11.56 14.82
CA ASP A 323 -20.50 -10.44 15.77
C ASP A 323 -19.20 -10.16 16.54
N ASP A 324 -18.38 -11.18 16.81
CA ASP A 324 -17.13 -11.05 17.58
C ASP A 324 -16.01 -10.31 16.82
N TYR A 325 -16.07 -10.33 15.48
CA TYR A 325 -15.07 -9.73 14.59
C TYR A 325 -15.56 -8.43 13.94
N SER A 326 -16.77 -7.98 14.27
CA SER A 326 -17.38 -6.76 13.75
C SER A 326 -17.69 -5.76 14.87
N ARG A 327 -17.68 -4.47 14.54
CA ARG A 327 -18.01 -3.39 15.47
C ARG A 327 -19.27 -2.68 15.01
N ARG A 328 -20.04 -2.14 15.96
CA ARG A 328 -21.10 -1.18 15.63
C ARG A 328 -20.47 0.12 15.15
N THR A 329 -21.10 0.76 14.17
CA THR A 329 -20.69 2.10 13.74
C THR A 329 -20.98 3.11 14.84
N TYR A 330 -20.14 4.15 14.90
CA TYR A 330 -20.26 5.27 15.83
C TYR A 330 -19.64 6.50 15.16
N ILE A 331 -19.99 7.68 15.64
CA ILE A 331 -19.42 8.94 15.14
C ILE A 331 -18.31 9.35 16.11
N SER A 332 -17.09 9.45 15.61
CA SER A 332 -15.91 9.79 16.39
C SER A 332 -15.76 11.30 16.54
N GLU A 333 -16.05 12.02 15.46
CA GLU A 333 -15.97 13.47 15.39
C GLU A 333 -17.16 14.14 16.09
N ASN A 334 -16.88 14.73 17.25
CA ASN A 334 -17.91 15.38 18.05
C ASN A 334 -18.47 16.63 17.36
N ALA A 335 -17.71 17.29 16.48
CA ALA A 335 -18.16 18.49 15.79
C ALA A 335 -19.30 18.24 14.78
N LEU A 336 -19.47 17.01 14.29
CA LEU A 336 -20.50 16.69 13.30
C LEU A 336 -21.93 16.86 13.83
N LEU A 337 -22.15 16.63 15.13
CA LEU A 337 -23.42 16.85 15.83
C LEU A 337 -24.65 16.44 14.99
N PRO A 338 -24.70 15.18 14.51
CA PRO A 338 -25.69 14.71 13.53
C PRO A 338 -27.12 14.93 14.03
N GLY A 339 -27.92 15.61 13.22
CA GLY A 339 -29.36 15.78 13.48
C GLY A 339 -29.72 16.55 14.75
N GLN A 340 -28.78 17.30 15.35
CA GLN A 340 -29.07 18.12 16.54
C GLN A 340 -29.91 19.36 16.25
N VAL A 341 -29.99 19.80 14.99
CA VAL A 341 -30.75 20.98 14.57
C VAL A 341 -31.88 20.57 13.65
N HIS A 342 -33.07 21.13 13.87
CA HIS A 342 -34.21 20.94 12.97
C HIS A 342 -33.90 21.49 11.57
N ALA A 343 -34.12 20.67 10.55
CA ALA A 343 -34.13 21.11 9.16
C ALA A 343 -35.50 21.72 8.82
N TYR A 344 -35.49 22.88 8.18
CA TYR A 344 -36.70 23.67 7.89
C TYR A 344 -37.08 23.66 6.40
N PHE A 345 -36.33 22.94 5.55
CA PHE A 345 -36.64 22.77 4.15
C PHE A 345 -37.98 22.02 3.95
N SER A 346 -39.08 22.76 3.80
CA SER A 346 -40.43 22.20 3.63
C SER A 346 -41.42 23.28 3.16
N GLY A 347 -42.69 22.90 2.98
CA GLY A 347 -43.81 23.82 2.76
C GLY A 347 -43.66 24.60 1.45
N SER A 348 -43.38 25.91 1.55
CA SER A 348 -43.30 26.80 0.38
C SER A 348 -42.18 26.40 -0.59
N GLU A 349 -41.11 25.76 -0.11
CA GLU A 349 -40.02 25.26 -0.97
C GLU A 349 -40.49 24.15 -1.93
N GLN A 350 -41.56 23.42 -1.59
CA GLN A 350 -42.14 22.42 -2.49
C GLN A 350 -42.75 23.07 -3.74
N HIS A 351 -43.36 24.25 -3.60
CA HIS A 351 -43.90 24.99 -4.75
C HIS A 351 -42.77 25.52 -5.66
N VAL A 352 -41.66 25.98 -5.05
CA VAL A 352 -40.48 26.43 -5.79
C VAL A 352 -39.86 25.26 -6.56
N PHE A 353 -39.69 24.11 -5.90
CA PHE A 353 -39.21 22.89 -6.53
C PHE A 353 -40.07 22.50 -7.73
N ARG A 354 -41.40 22.44 -7.57
CA ARG A 354 -42.33 22.11 -8.67
C ARG A 354 -42.27 23.12 -9.81
N GLY A 355 -42.09 24.40 -9.50
CA GLY A 355 -41.91 25.47 -10.50
C GLY A 355 -40.65 25.26 -11.33
N TYR A 356 -39.49 25.14 -10.68
CA TYR A 356 -38.22 24.87 -11.36
C TYR A 356 -38.23 23.55 -12.12
N LYS A 357 -38.86 22.51 -11.57
CA LYS A 357 -39.03 21.23 -12.26
C LYS A 357 -39.73 21.44 -13.59
N LYS A 358 -40.92 22.06 -13.58
CA LYS A 358 -41.69 22.32 -14.80
C LYS A 358 -40.93 23.14 -15.83
N GLU A 359 -40.17 24.14 -15.39
CA GLU A 359 -39.36 24.99 -16.27
C GLU A 359 -38.21 24.23 -16.95
N ILE A 360 -37.60 23.26 -16.27
CA ILE A 360 -36.52 22.44 -16.83
C ILE A 360 -37.11 21.31 -17.67
N GLU A 361 -38.17 20.68 -17.18
CA GLU A 361 -38.91 19.62 -17.85
C GLU A 361 -39.47 20.09 -19.19
N SER A 362 -39.93 21.35 -19.29
CA SER A 362 -40.41 21.91 -20.57
C SER A 362 -39.33 22.07 -21.65
N LEU A 363 -38.06 21.92 -21.30
CA LEU A 363 -36.94 21.95 -22.25
C LEU A 363 -36.60 20.55 -22.77
N LEU A 364 -37.22 19.50 -22.22
CA LEU A 364 -37.01 18.13 -22.68
C LEU A 364 -37.77 17.88 -23.99
N PRO A 365 -37.22 17.05 -24.89
CA PRO A 365 -37.87 16.75 -26.17
C PRO A 365 -39.20 16.03 -25.96
N ALA A 366 -40.13 16.15 -26.92
CA ALA A 366 -41.45 15.50 -26.86
C ALA A 366 -41.36 13.97 -26.66
N SER A 367 -40.30 13.34 -27.18
CA SER A 367 -40.01 11.91 -26.96
C SER A 367 -39.84 11.54 -25.48
N TYR A 368 -39.38 12.46 -24.63
CA TYR A 368 -39.32 12.25 -23.18
C TYR A 368 -40.72 12.07 -22.58
N HIS A 369 -41.71 12.81 -23.08
CA HIS A 369 -43.09 12.74 -22.61
C HIS A 369 -43.84 11.50 -23.14
N GLU A 370 -43.42 10.92 -24.27
CA GLU A 370 -44.02 9.71 -24.85
C GLU A 370 -43.40 8.40 -24.30
N VAL A 371 -42.13 8.41 -23.89
CA VAL A 371 -41.35 7.24 -23.44
C VAL A 371 -41.55 6.90 -21.95
N GLN A 372 -42.50 7.58 -21.28
CA GLN A 372 -42.82 7.36 -19.87
C GLN A 372 -43.25 5.91 -19.55
N GLU A 373 -43.59 5.09 -20.56
CA GLU A 373 -43.98 3.68 -20.43
C GLU A 373 -42.85 2.65 -20.70
N SER A 374 -41.71 3.02 -21.30
CA SER A 374 -40.66 2.07 -21.75
C SER A 374 -39.31 2.17 -21.04
N GLY A 375 -39.21 3.03 -20.01
CA GLY A 375 -38.17 2.93 -18.98
C GLY A 375 -36.79 3.53 -19.28
N VAL A 376 -36.50 3.95 -20.52
CA VAL A 376 -35.22 4.59 -20.89
C VAL A 376 -35.41 6.08 -21.13
N ARG A 377 -35.07 6.90 -20.13
CA ARG A 377 -35.15 8.37 -20.15
C ARG A 377 -33.82 8.99 -20.58
N ASP A 378 -33.46 8.85 -21.85
CA ASP A 378 -32.21 9.44 -22.37
C ASP A 378 -32.46 10.87 -22.88
N ALA A 379 -31.99 11.86 -22.12
CA ALA A 379 -32.03 13.27 -22.49
C ALA A 379 -30.63 13.88 -22.41
N GLU A 380 -30.17 14.48 -23.51
CA GLU A 380 -28.87 15.13 -23.55
C GLU A 380 -28.85 16.45 -22.78
N PHE A 381 -27.70 16.77 -22.18
CA PHE A 381 -27.49 18.06 -21.54
C PHE A 381 -27.17 19.11 -22.61
N THR A 382 -28.21 19.79 -23.08
CA THR A 382 -28.06 20.77 -24.16
C THR A 382 -27.60 22.14 -23.65
N PRO A 383 -27.03 23.00 -24.51
CA PRO A 383 -26.71 24.38 -24.15
C PRO A 383 -27.92 25.16 -23.59
N VAL A 384 -29.13 24.86 -24.07
CA VAL A 384 -30.38 25.46 -23.59
C VAL A 384 -30.65 25.10 -22.13
N VAL A 385 -30.41 23.84 -21.73
CA VAL A 385 -30.52 23.41 -20.33
C VAL A 385 -29.46 24.09 -19.48
N SER A 386 -28.20 24.16 -19.95
CA SER A 386 -27.11 24.89 -19.28
C SER A 386 -27.50 26.36 -19.03
N ASP A 387 -27.98 27.05 -20.06
CA ASP A 387 -28.40 28.46 -19.98
C ASP A 387 -29.59 28.65 -19.03
N LYS A 388 -30.53 27.70 -19.01
CA LYS A 388 -31.66 27.73 -18.08
C LYS A 388 -31.20 27.59 -16.64
N ILE A 389 -30.34 26.61 -16.33
CA ILE A 389 -29.76 26.42 -15.00
C ILE A 389 -29.01 27.69 -14.56
N GLN A 390 -28.19 28.26 -15.44
CA GLN A 390 -27.49 29.52 -15.17
C GLN A 390 -28.48 30.66 -14.88
N SER A 391 -29.57 30.77 -15.65
CA SER A 391 -30.59 31.82 -15.46
C SER A 391 -31.28 31.71 -14.09
N ILE A 392 -31.62 30.50 -13.65
CA ILE A 392 -32.26 30.25 -12.35
C ILE A 392 -31.31 30.62 -11.21
N LEU A 393 -30.03 30.21 -11.30
CA LEU A 393 -29.02 30.52 -10.28
C LEU A 393 -28.74 32.03 -10.20
N ARG A 394 -28.64 32.72 -11.34
CA ARG A 394 -28.47 34.18 -11.39
C ARG A 394 -29.71 34.90 -10.83
N ALA A 395 -30.92 34.44 -11.15
CA ALA A 395 -32.16 34.98 -10.59
C ALA A 395 -32.26 34.77 -9.07
N ALA A 396 -31.64 33.71 -8.53
CA ALA A 396 -31.48 33.49 -7.10
C ALA A 396 -30.38 34.37 -6.44
N GLY A 397 -29.69 35.22 -7.21
CA GLY A 397 -28.65 36.12 -6.71
C GLY A 397 -27.30 35.44 -6.47
N LEU A 398 -27.00 34.34 -7.17
CA LEU A 398 -25.75 33.60 -7.04
C LEU A 398 -24.73 34.00 -8.12
N LYS A 399 -23.44 33.89 -7.78
CA LYS A 399 -22.35 34.00 -8.75
C LYS A 399 -22.24 32.68 -9.50
N VAL A 400 -22.40 32.73 -10.82
CA VAL A 400 -22.45 31.55 -11.69
C VAL A 400 -21.29 31.56 -12.66
N ALA A 401 -20.67 30.40 -12.87
CA ALA A 401 -19.64 30.18 -13.87
C ALA A 401 -19.87 28.87 -14.62
N THR A 402 -19.20 28.74 -15.75
CA THR A 402 -19.19 27.53 -16.57
C THR A 402 -17.76 27.09 -16.86
N GLN A 403 -17.60 25.81 -17.19
CA GLN A 403 -16.32 25.22 -17.55
C GLN A 403 -16.52 24.21 -18.68
N ASN A 404 -15.84 24.42 -19.81
CA ASN A 404 -15.80 23.43 -20.89
C ASN A 404 -14.68 22.42 -20.65
N TYR A 405 -14.92 21.16 -21.00
CA TYR A 405 -13.94 20.09 -20.91
C TYR A 405 -14.07 19.10 -22.07
N GLU A 406 -12.94 18.47 -22.41
CA GLU A 406 -12.86 17.38 -23.38
C GLU A 406 -11.86 16.32 -22.88
N TYR A 407 -12.32 15.07 -22.83
CA TYR A 407 -11.50 13.88 -22.63
C TYR A 407 -11.59 12.98 -23.87
N SER A 408 -10.48 12.33 -24.23
CA SER A 408 -10.46 11.33 -25.29
C SER A 408 -9.91 10.02 -24.72
N SER A 409 -10.68 8.94 -24.83
CA SER A 409 -10.28 7.62 -24.36
C SER A 409 -10.80 6.54 -25.32
N SER A 410 -9.94 5.59 -25.71
CA SER A 410 -10.29 4.49 -26.62
C SER A 410 -10.96 4.90 -27.95
N GLY A 411 -10.66 6.11 -28.43
CA GLY A 411 -11.28 6.68 -29.63
C GLY A 411 -12.71 7.21 -29.43
N ILE A 412 -13.15 7.38 -28.18
CA ILE A 412 -14.40 8.06 -27.78
C ILE A 412 -14.03 9.39 -27.15
N THR A 413 -14.64 10.47 -27.64
CA THR A 413 -14.50 11.81 -27.06
C THR A 413 -15.67 12.09 -26.13
N HIS A 414 -15.36 12.38 -24.86
CA HIS A 414 -16.30 12.83 -23.83
C HIS A 414 -16.11 14.33 -23.64
N GLN A 415 -17.11 15.11 -24.06
CA GLN A 415 -17.07 16.57 -23.96
C GLN A 415 -18.33 17.10 -23.28
N GLY A 416 -18.19 18.24 -22.60
CA GLY A 416 -19.32 18.86 -21.93
C GLY A 416 -19.00 20.22 -21.34
N GLN A 417 -20.04 20.85 -20.80
CA GLN A 417 -19.94 22.10 -20.07
C GLN A 417 -20.53 21.94 -18.67
N ASN A 418 -19.69 22.06 -17.65
CA ASN A 418 -20.13 22.12 -16.27
C ASN A 418 -20.71 23.50 -15.97
N VAL A 419 -21.82 23.56 -15.24
CA VAL A 419 -22.37 24.80 -14.66
C VAL A 419 -22.18 24.74 -13.15
N TYR A 420 -21.71 25.82 -12.53
CA TYR A 420 -21.59 25.85 -11.08
C TYR A 420 -21.83 27.24 -10.51
N ALA A 421 -22.21 27.28 -9.23
CA ALA A 421 -22.46 28.52 -8.50
C ALA A 421 -21.92 28.46 -7.08
N ILE A 422 -21.55 29.62 -6.53
CA ILE A 422 -20.95 29.74 -5.19
C ILE A 422 -21.84 30.61 -4.31
N ILE A 423 -22.16 30.11 -3.12
CA ILE A 423 -22.71 30.85 -1.99
C ILE A 423 -21.55 31.20 -1.07
N ASN A 424 -21.20 32.49 -0.98
CA ASN A 424 -20.25 32.94 0.02
C ASN A 424 -20.86 32.89 1.43
N ALA A 425 -20.13 32.30 2.39
CA ALA A 425 -20.58 32.11 3.76
C ALA A 425 -20.77 33.46 4.47
N PRO A 426 -21.95 33.74 5.05
CA PRO A 426 -22.18 34.98 5.79
C PRO A 426 -21.37 35.12 7.08
N ARG A 427 -20.93 33.99 7.67
CA ARG A 427 -20.15 33.94 8.92
C ARG A 427 -18.72 33.45 8.73
N GLY A 428 -18.30 33.22 7.49
CA GLY A 428 -16.98 32.68 7.14
C GLY A 428 -16.11 33.71 6.44
N ASP A 429 -14.83 33.44 6.37
CA ASP A 429 -13.82 34.22 5.64
C ASP A 429 -13.56 33.66 4.22
N ALA A 430 -14.44 32.78 3.74
CA ALA A 430 -14.34 32.08 2.45
C ALA A 430 -13.07 31.22 2.28
N THR A 431 -12.43 30.79 3.38
CA THR A 431 -11.25 29.91 3.35
C THR A 431 -11.58 28.43 3.23
N GLU A 432 -12.85 28.06 3.47
CA GLU A 432 -13.35 26.69 3.42
C GLU A 432 -14.66 26.61 2.65
N ALA A 433 -14.91 25.48 2.00
CA ALA A 433 -16.11 25.25 1.22
C ALA A 433 -16.67 23.82 1.32
N ILE A 434 -17.97 23.68 1.11
CA ILE A 434 -18.70 22.41 0.97
C ILE A 434 -19.21 22.32 -0.47
N VAL A 435 -19.12 21.14 -1.09
CA VAL A 435 -19.60 20.94 -2.47
C VAL A 435 -20.88 20.11 -2.49
N LEU A 436 -21.86 20.57 -3.24
CA LEU A 436 -23.07 19.85 -3.61
C LEU A 436 -23.07 19.60 -5.11
N VAL A 437 -23.11 18.33 -5.52
CA VAL A 437 -23.13 17.93 -6.93
C VAL A 437 -24.49 17.34 -7.29
N ALA A 438 -25.09 17.83 -8.37
CA ALA A 438 -26.26 17.22 -8.98
C ALA A 438 -26.01 17.11 -10.49
N ALA A 439 -25.47 15.97 -10.91
CA ALA A 439 -25.22 15.69 -12.32
C ALA A 439 -26.53 15.56 -13.08
N TRP A 440 -26.56 15.96 -14.35
CA TRP A 440 -27.73 15.79 -15.21
C TRP A 440 -28.04 14.32 -15.50
N LYS A 441 -26.99 13.51 -15.75
CA LYS A 441 -27.09 12.04 -15.81
C LYS A 441 -26.43 11.42 -14.59
N THR A 442 -27.10 10.46 -13.96
CA THR A 442 -26.57 9.66 -12.83
C THR A 442 -25.40 8.78 -13.27
N ALA A 443 -24.74 8.13 -12.32
CA ALA A 443 -23.70 7.12 -12.61
C ALA A 443 -24.17 5.99 -13.55
N ASP A 444 -25.46 5.65 -13.48
CA ASP A 444 -26.13 4.62 -14.28
C ASP A 444 -26.66 5.15 -15.63
N GLY A 445 -26.51 6.45 -15.91
CA GLY A 445 -26.94 7.09 -17.15
C GLY A 445 -28.40 7.55 -17.17
N GLU A 446 -29.10 7.49 -16.04
CA GLU A 446 -30.50 7.93 -15.92
C GLU A 446 -30.60 9.47 -15.80
N LEU A 447 -31.66 10.06 -16.32
CA LEU A 447 -31.93 11.48 -16.17
C LEU A 447 -32.24 11.86 -14.72
N ASN A 448 -31.40 12.69 -14.12
CA ASN A 448 -31.49 13.15 -12.74
C ASN A 448 -32.27 14.47 -12.58
N LEU A 449 -33.46 14.56 -13.19
CA LEU A 449 -34.24 15.79 -13.22
C LEU A 449 -34.58 16.30 -11.81
N ASN A 450 -35.04 15.42 -10.92
CA ASN A 450 -35.41 15.82 -9.55
C ASN A 450 -34.19 16.15 -8.70
N GLY A 451 -33.04 15.49 -8.91
CA GLY A 451 -31.81 15.84 -8.19
C GLY A 451 -31.29 17.22 -8.56
N VAL A 452 -31.24 17.54 -9.86
CA VAL A 452 -30.87 18.89 -10.36
C VAL A 452 -31.83 19.94 -9.84
N THR A 453 -33.14 19.69 -9.92
CA THR A 453 -34.16 20.63 -9.43
C THR A 453 -34.08 20.84 -7.91
N LEU A 454 -33.82 19.77 -7.15
CA LEU A 454 -33.66 19.83 -5.70
C LEU A 454 -32.44 20.68 -5.33
N ALA A 455 -31.31 20.46 -5.99
CA ALA A 455 -30.11 21.25 -5.80
C ALA A 455 -30.33 22.74 -6.13
N LEU A 456 -31.08 23.07 -7.19
CA LEU A 456 -31.45 24.47 -7.51
C LEU A 456 -32.33 25.11 -6.43
N THR A 457 -33.27 24.35 -5.89
CA THR A 457 -34.17 24.83 -4.83
C THR A 457 -33.39 25.02 -3.52
N LEU A 458 -32.49 24.09 -3.19
CA LEU A 458 -31.56 24.20 -2.07
C LEU A 458 -30.62 25.39 -2.22
N ALA A 459 -30.09 25.66 -3.42
CA ALA A 459 -29.22 26.81 -3.66
C ALA A 459 -29.93 28.14 -3.35
N ARG A 460 -31.18 28.31 -3.81
CA ARG A 460 -32.02 29.46 -3.47
C ARG A 460 -32.36 29.51 -1.98
N TYR A 461 -32.63 28.36 -1.36
CA TYR A 461 -32.94 28.27 0.05
C TYR A 461 -31.72 28.63 0.92
N PHE A 462 -30.57 28.00 0.73
CA PHE A 462 -29.35 28.26 1.51
C PHE A 462 -28.89 29.71 1.41
N LYS A 463 -29.05 30.36 0.25
CA LYS A 463 -28.69 31.78 0.07
C LYS A 463 -29.45 32.72 1.01
N ARG A 464 -30.66 32.37 1.45
CA ARG A 464 -31.47 33.17 2.40
C ARG A 464 -31.04 33.01 3.86
N TRP A 465 -30.24 32.01 4.18
CA TRP A 465 -29.84 31.73 5.55
C TRP A 465 -28.47 32.34 5.89
N SER A 466 -28.35 32.88 7.10
CA SER A 466 -27.12 33.51 7.61
C SER A 466 -26.27 32.59 8.47
N LEU A 467 -26.54 31.28 8.48
CA LEU A 467 -25.92 30.33 9.41
C LEU A 467 -24.56 29.79 8.93
N TRP A 468 -24.30 29.84 7.62
CA TRP A 468 -23.16 29.18 7.01
C TRP A 468 -21.84 29.86 7.37
N SER A 469 -20.88 29.06 7.84
CA SER A 469 -19.50 29.45 8.13
C SER A 469 -18.54 28.99 7.03
N LYS A 470 -18.97 28.07 6.14
CA LYS A 470 -18.23 27.65 4.95
C LYS A 470 -18.98 28.06 3.69
N ASP A 471 -18.24 28.39 2.64
CA ASP A 471 -18.84 28.61 1.32
C ASP A 471 -19.53 27.33 0.84
N ILE A 472 -20.59 27.46 0.05
CA ILE A 472 -21.28 26.31 -0.52
C ILE A 472 -21.24 26.41 -2.03
N ILE A 473 -20.68 25.39 -2.67
CA ILE A 473 -20.55 25.32 -4.12
C ILE A 473 -21.56 24.32 -4.64
N PHE A 474 -22.41 24.75 -5.58
CA PHE A 474 -23.33 23.87 -6.31
C PHE A 474 -22.75 23.60 -7.69
N VAL A 475 -22.58 22.33 -8.05
CA VAL A 475 -22.03 21.89 -9.34
C VAL A 475 -23.05 21.04 -10.08
N PHE A 476 -23.33 21.40 -11.33
CA PHE A 476 -24.28 20.76 -12.23
C PHE A 476 -23.53 20.27 -13.48
N PRO A 477 -22.84 19.13 -13.39
CA PRO A 477 -22.13 18.56 -14.53
C PRO A 477 -23.11 17.84 -15.49
N PRO A 478 -22.78 17.73 -16.79
CA PRO A 478 -23.56 16.93 -17.74
C PRO A 478 -23.71 15.46 -17.35
N ASP A 479 -22.72 14.90 -16.67
CA ASP A 479 -22.67 13.51 -16.22
C ASP A 479 -21.88 13.36 -14.92
N SER A 480 -22.18 12.30 -14.15
CA SER A 480 -21.52 12.00 -12.88
C SER A 480 -20.06 11.52 -13.01
N LYS A 481 -19.56 11.21 -14.21
CA LYS A 481 -18.25 10.55 -14.41
C LYS A 481 -17.17 11.51 -14.86
N SER A 482 -17.33 12.13 -16.03
CA SER A 482 -16.35 12.98 -16.69
C SER A 482 -16.45 14.43 -16.26
N GLY A 483 -17.67 14.99 -16.20
CA GLY A 483 -17.88 16.38 -15.81
C GLY A 483 -17.42 16.69 -14.39
N THR A 484 -17.74 15.83 -13.42
CA THR A 484 -17.28 16.02 -12.04
C THR A 484 -15.76 15.94 -11.92
N GLN A 485 -15.12 15.00 -12.62
CA GLN A 485 -13.65 14.88 -12.63
C GLN A 485 -12.99 16.14 -13.21
N ALA A 486 -13.46 16.63 -14.36
CA ALA A 486 -12.92 17.84 -14.98
C ALA A 486 -13.04 19.07 -14.06
N TRP A 487 -14.13 19.16 -13.30
CA TRP A 487 -14.34 20.27 -12.38
C TRP A 487 -13.36 20.22 -11.20
N ILE A 488 -13.20 19.06 -10.56
CA ILE A 488 -12.31 18.92 -9.40
C ILE A 488 -10.84 19.04 -9.81
N ASP A 489 -10.43 18.48 -10.95
CA ASP A 489 -9.08 18.63 -11.48
C ASP A 489 -8.72 20.10 -11.66
N ALA A 490 -9.65 20.88 -12.23
CA ALA A 490 -9.45 22.32 -12.42
C ALA A 490 -9.57 23.14 -11.13
N TYR A 491 -10.31 22.65 -10.13
CA TYR A 491 -10.34 23.25 -8.80
C TYR A 491 -8.96 23.23 -8.15
N HIS A 492 -8.24 22.12 -8.28
CA HIS A 492 -6.91 21.90 -7.72
C HIS A 492 -5.73 22.27 -8.64
N ASP A 493 -6.00 22.91 -9.78
CA ASP A 493 -4.98 23.29 -10.79
C ASP A 493 -4.18 22.09 -11.32
N MET A 494 -4.84 20.94 -11.45
CA MET A 494 -4.28 19.67 -11.92
C MET A 494 -4.81 19.24 -13.30
N GLN A 495 -5.57 20.10 -13.97
CA GLN A 495 -6.23 19.79 -15.22
C GLN A 495 -5.28 19.74 -16.44
N PRO A 496 -5.50 18.84 -17.41
CA PRO A 496 -4.80 18.84 -18.69
C PRO A 496 -5.23 20.01 -19.58
N ALA A 497 -4.49 20.26 -20.67
CA ALA A 497 -4.74 21.37 -21.58
C ALA A 497 -6.12 21.31 -22.30
N SER A 498 -6.75 20.13 -22.36
CA SER A 498 -8.09 19.95 -22.93
C SER A 498 -9.23 20.38 -21.98
N ILE A 499 -8.91 20.81 -20.76
CA ILE A 499 -9.88 21.24 -19.76
C ILE A 499 -9.66 22.70 -19.40
N GLN A 500 -10.75 23.47 -19.41
CA GLN A 500 -10.69 24.89 -19.08
C GLN A 500 -10.44 25.08 -17.57
N PRO A 501 -9.58 26.04 -17.16
CA PRO A 501 -9.46 26.45 -15.76
C PRO A 501 -10.76 27.06 -15.23
N LEU A 502 -10.98 26.98 -13.92
CA LEU A 502 -12.17 27.55 -13.29
C LEU A 502 -12.03 29.08 -13.13
N PRO A 503 -12.98 29.88 -13.65
CA PRO A 503 -12.95 31.34 -13.50
C PRO A 503 -13.34 31.80 -12.08
N LEU A 504 -14.09 30.98 -11.35
CA LEU A 504 -14.47 31.20 -9.96
C LEU A 504 -13.99 30.02 -9.10
N LYS A 505 -13.26 30.31 -8.03
CA LYS A 505 -12.87 29.35 -6.99
C LYS A 505 -13.29 29.87 -5.61
N SER A 506 -13.36 28.97 -4.64
CA SER A 506 -13.59 29.27 -3.23
C SER A 506 -12.46 28.64 -2.39
N GLY A 507 -12.67 28.52 -1.08
CA GLY A 507 -11.73 27.94 -0.14
C GLY A 507 -11.47 26.44 -0.30
N ALA A 508 -10.71 25.86 0.63
CA ALA A 508 -10.44 24.42 0.65
C ALA A 508 -11.73 23.62 0.81
N LEU A 509 -11.90 22.57 0.00
CA LEU A 509 -13.10 21.73 0.03
C LEU A 509 -13.06 20.79 1.24
N GLN A 510 -13.99 20.95 2.18
CA GLN A 510 -14.05 20.17 3.41
C GLN A 510 -14.82 18.85 3.26
N GLY A 511 -15.78 18.81 2.35
CA GLY A 511 -16.55 17.60 2.05
C GLY A 511 -17.52 17.81 0.88
N GLY A 512 -17.98 16.69 0.32
CA GLY A 512 -18.86 16.64 -0.84
C GLY A 512 -20.14 15.84 -0.61
N LEU A 513 -21.26 16.30 -1.13
CA LEU A 513 -22.52 15.58 -1.15
C LEU A 513 -23.06 15.54 -2.58
N VAL A 514 -23.40 14.36 -3.07
CA VAL A 514 -23.95 14.17 -4.41
C VAL A 514 -25.40 13.73 -4.33
N ILE A 515 -26.26 14.32 -5.15
CA ILE A 515 -27.70 14.09 -5.17
C ILE A 515 -28.07 13.43 -6.49
N GLU A 516 -28.56 12.19 -6.43
CA GLU A 516 -29.04 11.45 -7.59
C GLU A 516 -30.46 10.95 -7.34
N TYR A 517 -31.47 11.67 -7.86
CA TYR A 517 -32.89 11.36 -7.75
C TYR A 517 -33.52 11.26 -9.16
N PRO A 518 -33.41 10.09 -9.83
CA PRO A 518 -33.74 9.93 -11.25
C PRO A 518 -35.22 9.56 -11.55
N PHE A 519 -36.13 9.65 -10.57
CA PHE A 519 -37.53 9.25 -10.74
C PHE A 519 -38.50 10.19 -10.03
N ASP A 520 -39.77 10.13 -10.45
CA ASP A 520 -40.82 11.11 -10.13
C ASP A 520 -41.84 10.66 -9.08
N HIS A 521 -41.68 9.43 -8.57
CA HIS A 521 -42.49 8.92 -7.47
C HIS A 521 -41.79 9.10 -6.13
N ARG A 522 -42.55 8.90 -5.05
CA ARG A 522 -42.01 8.89 -3.68
C ARG A 522 -41.12 7.67 -3.43
N PHE A 523 -40.24 7.76 -2.45
CA PHE A 523 -39.28 6.70 -2.12
C PHE A 523 -39.45 6.18 -0.69
N GLU A 524 -38.82 5.03 -0.43
CA GLU A 524 -38.86 4.36 0.87
C GLU A 524 -37.54 4.55 1.65
N SER A 525 -36.40 4.40 0.95
CA SER A 525 -35.07 4.42 1.57
C SER A 525 -34.07 5.24 0.76
N ILE A 526 -32.93 5.57 1.38
CA ILE A 526 -31.79 6.22 0.74
C ILE A 526 -30.63 5.22 0.66
N HIS A 527 -30.21 4.92 -0.55
CA HIS A 527 -28.97 4.23 -0.85
C HIS A 527 -27.80 5.21 -0.75
N ILE A 528 -26.85 4.91 0.12
CA ILE A 528 -25.64 5.72 0.31
C ILE A 528 -24.50 5.04 -0.43
N VAL A 529 -24.08 5.63 -1.54
CA VAL A 529 -22.91 5.17 -2.31
C VAL A 529 -21.66 5.88 -1.82
N TYR A 530 -20.63 5.09 -1.51
CA TYR A 530 -19.41 5.57 -0.86
C TYR A 530 -18.12 4.98 -1.47
N ASP A 531 -18.21 4.02 -2.40
CA ASP A 531 -17.01 3.40 -2.97
C ASP A 531 -16.30 4.36 -3.93
N GLY A 532 -15.09 4.77 -3.56
CA GLY A 532 -14.21 5.60 -4.38
C GLY A 532 -13.45 4.81 -5.43
N VAL A 533 -12.80 5.56 -6.32
CA VAL A 533 -11.84 4.98 -7.28
C VAL A 533 -10.74 4.25 -6.53
N ASN A 534 -10.18 3.20 -7.15
CA ASN A 534 -8.99 2.53 -6.64
C ASN A 534 -9.13 1.89 -5.24
N GLY A 535 -10.35 1.67 -4.76
CA GLY A 535 -10.64 1.11 -3.43
C GLY A 535 -10.52 2.13 -2.30
N GLN A 536 -10.49 3.43 -2.62
CA GLN A 536 -10.53 4.50 -1.62
C GLN A 536 -11.93 4.63 -1.03
N LEU A 537 -12.02 5.01 0.24
CA LEU A 537 -13.27 5.16 0.97
C LEU A 537 -13.29 6.51 1.68
N PRO A 538 -14.46 7.17 1.82
CA PRO A 538 -14.59 8.34 2.65
C PRO A 538 -14.37 7.96 4.11
N ASN A 539 -14.02 8.95 4.90
CA ASN A 539 -14.06 8.85 6.34
C ASN A 539 -15.42 8.28 6.81
N LEU A 540 -15.37 7.23 7.63
CA LEU A 540 -16.54 6.50 8.09
C LEU A 540 -17.57 7.38 8.83
N ASP A 541 -17.13 8.47 9.46
CA ASP A 541 -18.03 9.38 10.17
C ASP A 541 -18.98 10.13 9.22
N LEU A 542 -18.57 10.43 7.98
CA LEU A 542 -19.45 11.04 6.98
C LEU A 542 -20.59 10.07 6.62
N PHE A 543 -20.26 8.80 6.39
CA PHE A 543 -21.24 7.75 6.13
C PHE A 543 -22.18 7.57 7.34
N ASN A 544 -21.61 7.45 8.54
CA ASN A 544 -22.40 7.26 9.77
C ASN A 544 -23.32 8.45 10.06
N THR A 545 -22.86 9.67 9.76
CA THR A 545 -23.67 10.90 9.89
C THR A 545 -24.87 10.86 8.95
N ALA A 546 -24.68 10.42 7.70
CA ALA A 546 -25.77 10.23 6.75
C ALA A 546 -26.78 9.18 7.21
N VAL A 547 -26.32 8.03 7.71
CA VAL A 547 -27.19 7.00 8.30
C VAL A 547 -27.95 7.52 9.52
N ALA A 548 -27.27 8.23 10.42
CA ALA A 548 -27.86 8.77 11.65
C ALA A 548 -28.92 9.84 11.37
N ILE A 549 -28.67 10.73 10.40
CA ILE A 549 -29.64 11.78 10.01
C ILE A 549 -30.83 11.16 9.27
N ALA A 550 -30.59 10.29 8.29
CA ALA A 550 -31.64 9.65 7.53
C ALA A 550 -32.55 8.82 8.45
N GLY A 551 -31.99 7.88 9.21
CA GLY A 551 -32.76 6.99 10.07
C GLY A 551 -33.31 7.66 11.33
N GLY A 552 -32.47 8.41 12.04
CA GLY A 552 -32.81 8.98 13.34
C GLY A 552 -33.70 10.22 13.26
N GLN A 553 -33.33 11.20 12.42
CA GLN A 553 -34.03 12.49 12.35
C GLN A 553 -35.19 12.46 11.35
N MET A 554 -35.01 11.79 10.20
CA MET A 554 -35.99 11.82 9.11
C MET A 554 -36.88 10.57 9.04
N GLY A 555 -36.52 9.49 9.77
CA GLY A 555 -37.25 8.23 9.72
C GLY A 555 -37.17 7.54 8.36
N ILE A 556 -36.08 7.77 7.62
CA ILE A 556 -35.82 7.20 6.29
C ILE A 556 -34.84 6.04 6.44
N GLY A 557 -35.19 4.87 5.88
CA GLY A 557 -34.26 3.73 5.86
C GLY A 557 -32.99 4.06 5.08
N ALA A 558 -31.84 3.57 5.53
CA ALA A 558 -30.58 3.66 4.80
C ALA A 558 -30.19 2.28 4.27
N SER A 559 -29.71 2.23 3.02
CA SER A 559 -29.18 1.02 2.39
C SER A 559 -27.79 1.27 1.81
N LEU A 560 -27.02 0.20 1.61
CA LEU A 560 -25.67 0.25 1.03
C LEU A 560 -25.44 -1.00 0.18
N GLN A 561 -24.52 -0.93 -0.78
CA GLN A 561 -24.15 -2.04 -1.67
C GLN A 561 -25.33 -2.71 -2.41
N GLU A 562 -26.38 -1.94 -2.72
CA GLU A 562 -27.62 -2.43 -3.36
C GLU A 562 -28.34 -3.53 -2.54
N MET A 563 -28.10 -3.58 -1.23
CA MET A 563 -28.76 -4.51 -0.33
C MET A 563 -30.04 -3.88 0.22
N TRP A 564 -31.13 -3.97 -0.55
CA TRP A 564 -32.42 -3.33 -0.25
C TRP A 564 -33.14 -3.94 0.97
N ASP A 565 -33.14 -5.27 1.08
CA ASP A 565 -33.69 -6.01 2.24
C ASP A 565 -32.55 -6.67 3.04
N HIS A 566 -31.91 -5.87 3.91
CA HIS A 566 -30.76 -6.34 4.67
C HIS A 566 -31.14 -6.80 6.09
N LYS A 567 -31.35 -8.10 6.27
CA LYS A 567 -31.76 -8.73 7.55
C LYS A 567 -30.68 -8.80 8.64
N ASN A 568 -29.46 -8.34 8.33
CA ASN A 568 -28.34 -8.30 9.26
C ASN A 568 -27.94 -9.68 9.83
N ASP A 569 -28.19 -10.74 9.06
CA ASP A 569 -27.72 -12.10 9.30
C ASP A 569 -26.34 -12.33 8.66
N TYR A 570 -25.71 -13.46 8.96
CA TYR A 570 -24.37 -13.79 8.45
C TYR A 570 -24.31 -13.75 6.91
N ARG A 571 -25.33 -14.31 6.24
CA ARG A 571 -25.37 -14.39 4.78
C ARG A 571 -25.46 -13.00 4.15
N ALA A 572 -26.37 -12.14 4.60
CA ALA A 572 -26.49 -10.78 4.08
C ALA A 572 -25.21 -9.98 4.33
N ARG A 573 -24.62 -10.09 5.53
CA ARG A 573 -23.36 -9.41 5.84
C ARG A 573 -22.20 -9.85 4.94
N LEU A 574 -22.06 -11.16 4.72
CA LEU A 574 -21.03 -11.70 3.84
C LEU A 574 -21.25 -11.24 2.39
N GLU A 575 -22.49 -11.28 1.91
CA GLU A 575 -22.86 -10.80 0.58
C GLU A 575 -22.53 -9.31 0.41
N THR A 576 -22.85 -8.49 1.41
CA THR A 576 -22.50 -7.06 1.45
C THR A 576 -20.99 -6.84 1.37
N ILE A 577 -20.20 -7.58 2.16
CA ILE A 577 -18.73 -7.50 2.12
C ILE A 577 -18.21 -7.88 0.73
N LEU A 578 -18.68 -8.99 0.15
CA LEU A 578 -18.21 -9.46 -1.14
C LEU A 578 -18.57 -8.51 -2.28
N ARG A 579 -19.78 -7.92 -2.26
CA ARG A 579 -20.19 -6.87 -3.22
C ARG A 579 -19.30 -5.64 -3.11
N GLY A 580 -19.06 -5.14 -1.90
CA GLY A 580 -18.15 -4.01 -1.67
C GLY A 580 -16.72 -4.32 -2.10
N MET A 581 -16.21 -5.53 -1.80
CA MET A 581 -14.90 -5.98 -2.25
C MET A 581 -14.80 -6.03 -3.78
N LEU A 582 -15.84 -6.49 -4.49
CA LEU A 582 -15.83 -6.52 -5.95
C LEU A 582 -15.76 -5.12 -6.54
N LYS A 583 -16.58 -4.17 -6.05
CA LYS A 583 -16.55 -2.76 -6.52
C LYS A 583 -15.19 -2.11 -6.26
N GLN A 584 -14.66 -2.25 -5.04
CA GLN A 584 -13.34 -1.72 -4.67
C GLN A 584 -12.20 -2.38 -5.44
N GLY A 585 -12.30 -3.68 -5.70
CA GLY A 585 -11.30 -4.45 -6.45
C GLY A 585 -11.22 -4.03 -7.91
N LEU A 586 -12.36 -3.74 -8.55
CA LEU A 586 -12.38 -3.20 -9.90
C LEU A 586 -11.80 -1.78 -9.96
N GLY A 587 -12.01 -0.97 -8.91
CA GLY A 587 -11.39 0.35 -8.75
C GLY A 587 -11.99 1.46 -9.63
N TYR A 588 -13.14 1.21 -10.27
CA TYR A 588 -13.87 2.22 -11.06
C TYR A 588 -14.67 3.16 -10.15
N ALA A 589 -15.02 4.35 -10.66
CA ALA A 589 -15.87 5.29 -9.93
C ALA A 589 -17.32 4.81 -9.90
N THR A 590 -17.90 4.69 -8.71
CA THR A 590 -19.30 4.25 -8.53
C THR A 590 -20.29 5.41 -8.56
N GLY A 591 -19.81 6.65 -8.46
CA GLY A 591 -20.61 7.86 -8.66
C GLY A 591 -19.74 9.12 -8.64
N ALA A 592 -20.37 10.29 -8.73
CA ALA A 592 -19.63 11.56 -8.79
C ALA A 592 -18.79 11.84 -7.53
N HIS A 593 -19.18 11.28 -6.38
CA HIS A 593 -18.41 11.39 -5.14
C HIS A 593 -17.00 10.78 -5.26
N SER A 594 -16.82 9.76 -6.11
CA SER A 594 -15.55 9.05 -6.25
C SER A 594 -14.43 9.95 -6.80
N SER A 595 -14.76 11.00 -7.56
CA SER A 595 -13.79 11.98 -8.11
C SER A 595 -13.14 12.86 -7.04
N PHE A 596 -13.74 12.99 -5.86
CA PHE A 596 -13.23 13.82 -4.77
C PHE A 596 -12.18 13.09 -3.91
N MET A 597 -12.24 11.76 -3.85
CA MET A 597 -11.39 10.94 -2.98
C MET A 597 -9.88 11.07 -3.26
N PRO A 598 -9.40 11.11 -4.53
CA PRO A 598 -7.96 11.29 -4.82
C PRO A 598 -7.38 12.60 -4.28
N TYR A 599 -8.24 13.58 -4.03
CA TYR A 599 -7.91 14.90 -3.49
C TYR A 599 -8.05 14.97 -1.95
N HIS A 600 -8.29 13.83 -1.29
CA HIS A 600 -8.56 13.73 0.15
C HIS A 600 -9.78 14.54 0.60
N ILE A 601 -10.79 14.62 -0.26
CA ILE A 601 -12.08 15.25 0.05
C ILE A 601 -13.10 14.14 0.25
N ASP A 602 -13.62 14.01 1.47
CA ASP A 602 -14.62 13.01 1.79
C ASP A 602 -15.96 13.36 1.13
N ALA A 603 -16.50 12.44 0.34
CA ALA A 603 -17.77 12.64 -0.34
C ALA A 603 -18.64 11.38 -0.39
N ILE A 604 -19.95 11.56 -0.42
CA ILE A 604 -20.93 10.46 -0.56
C ILE A 604 -22.02 10.83 -1.57
N THR A 605 -22.62 9.82 -2.21
CA THR A 605 -23.79 10.00 -3.08
C THR A 605 -25.04 9.46 -2.41
N LEU A 606 -26.11 10.26 -2.40
CA LEU A 606 -27.42 9.92 -1.87
C LEU A 606 -28.37 9.62 -3.03
N GLN A 607 -28.82 8.37 -3.09
CA GLN A 607 -29.77 7.88 -4.09
C GLN A 607 -31.06 7.41 -3.39
N PRO A 608 -32.20 8.09 -3.52
CA PRO A 608 -33.46 7.55 -3.04
C PRO A 608 -33.82 6.28 -3.84
N LYS A 609 -34.43 5.28 -3.20
CA LYS A 609 -34.85 4.01 -3.81
C LYS A 609 -36.16 3.49 -3.21
N GLY A 610 -36.85 2.65 -3.99
CA GLY A 610 -38.12 2.03 -3.62
C GLY A 610 -39.34 2.94 -3.83
N GLU A 611 -40.52 2.43 -3.51
CA GLU A 611 -41.77 3.18 -3.48
C GLU A 611 -42.23 3.33 -2.04
N GLY A 612 -42.41 4.57 -1.58
CA GLY A 612 -42.74 4.81 -0.18
C GLY A 612 -43.44 6.13 0.07
N TRP A 613 -43.33 6.64 1.30
CA TRP A 613 -43.99 7.86 1.73
C TRP A 613 -43.10 9.10 1.69
N GLN A 614 -41.79 8.92 1.49
CA GLN A 614 -40.82 10.00 1.51
C GLN A 614 -40.78 10.72 0.17
N ASP A 615 -40.64 12.04 0.21
CA ASP A 615 -40.71 12.91 -0.96
C ASP A 615 -39.42 13.74 -1.13
N GLU A 616 -39.39 14.59 -2.16
CA GLU A 616 -38.30 15.51 -2.44
C GLU A 616 -37.95 16.42 -1.26
N MET A 617 -38.92 16.76 -0.40
CA MET A 617 -38.71 17.61 0.77
C MET A 617 -38.02 16.82 1.89
N ALA A 618 -38.35 15.54 2.06
CA ALA A 618 -37.65 14.64 2.98
C ALA A 618 -36.15 14.48 2.60
N LEU A 619 -35.86 14.30 1.31
CA LEU A 619 -34.48 14.26 0.82
C LEU A 619 -33.78 15.61 1.02
N GLY A 620 -34.45 16.73 0.70
CA GLY A 620 -33.91 18.07 0.91
C GLY A 620 -33.58 18.39 2.37
N ARG A 621 -34.42 17.96 3.33
CA ARG A 621 -34.13 18.08 4.77
C ARG A 621 -32.94 17.23 5.21
N THR A 622 -32.79 16.04 4.63
CA THR A 622 -31.63 15.17 4.87
C THR A 622 -30.35 15.85 4.42
N ILE A 623 -30.35 16.42 3.21
CA ILE A 623 -29.20 17.17 2.64
C ILE A 623 -28.93 18.44 3.45
N GLU A 624 -29.95 19.22 3.83
CA GLU A 624 -29.79 20.39 4.70
C GLU A 624 -29.10 20.02 6.01
N SER A 625 -29.56 18.95 6.67
CA SER A 625 -28.99 18.49 7.94
C SER A 625 -27.53 18.02 7.77
N LEU A 626 -27.21 17.31 6.68
CA LEU A 626 -25.84 16.92 6.35
C LEU A 626 -24.93 18.12 6.08
N CYS A 627 -25.39 19.11 5.31
CA CYS A 627 -24.64 20.35 5.09
C CYS A 627 -24.39 21.10 6.39
N ARG A 628 -25.35 21.11 7.33
CA ARG A 628 -25.15 21.71 8.67
C ARG A 628 -24.10 20.96 9.47
N SER A 629 -24.10 19.62 9.44
CA SER A 629 -23.05 18.81 10.09
C SER A 629 -21.65 19.09 9.51
N LEU A 630 -21.52 19.14 8.18
CA LEU A 630 -20.26 19.50 7.52
C LEU A 630 -19.82 20.94 7.80
N ASN A 631 -20.77 21.87 7.93
CA ASN A 631 -20.49 23.26 8.23
C ASN A 631 -19.86 23.46 9.62
N ASN A 632 -20.18 22.56 10.57
CA ASN A 632 -19.65 22.60 11.95
C ASN A 632 -18.22 22.06 12.08
N LEU A 633 -17.70 21.35 11.08
CA LEU A 633 -16.33 20.83 11.12
C LEU A 633 -15.32 21.98 11.25
N LEU A 634 -14.33 21.85 12.13
CA LEU A 634 -13.24 22.84 12.26
C LEU A 634 -11.98 22.43 11.50
N GLU A 635 -11.90 21.15 11.15
CA GLU A 635 -10.79 20.54 10.45
C GLU A 635 -11.34 19.40 9.57
N HIS A 636 -10.53 18.96 8.60
CA HIS A 636 -10.88 17.80 7.78
C HIS A 636 -11.11 16.57 8.68
N LEU A 637 -12.02 15.69 8.27
CA LEU A 637 -12.27 14.46 9.01
C LEU A 637 -10.98 13.63 9.06
N HIS A 638 -10.54 13.24 10.26
CA HIS A 638 -9.30 12.48 10.44
C HIS A 638 -9.34 11.53 11.66
N GLN A 639 -10.34 11.68 12.54
CA GLN A 639 -10.44 10.90 13.78
C GLN A 639 -10.94 9.47 13.55
N SER A 640 -11.83 9.27 12.58
CA SER A 640 -12.43 7.97 12.28
C SER A 640 -11.70 7.20 11.18
N PHE A 641 -12.18 5.99 10.88
CA PHE A 641 -11.51 5.06 9.96
C PHE A 641 -11.66 5.46 8.49
N PHE A 642 -10.56 5.38 7.73
CA PHE A 642 -10.53 5.46 6.26
C PHE A 642 -10.43 4.08 5.59
N PHE A 643 -10.16 3.05 6.37
CA PHE A 643 -9.96 1.69 5.89
C PHE A 643 -10.87 0.74 6.67
N TYR A 644 -12.01 0.41 6.07
CA TYR A 644 -13.05 -0.42 6.68
C TYR A 644 -13.79 -1.26 5.63
N LEU A 645 -14.44 -2.32 6.08
CA LEU A 645 -15.43 -3.05 5.29
C LEU A 645 -16.78 -2.87 5.98
N LEU A 646 -17.74 -2.24 5.28
CA LEU A 646 -19.12 -2.19 5.74
C LEU A 646 -19.80 -3.52 5.44
N MET A 647 -20.51 -4.05 6.43
CA MET A 647 -21.34 -5.26 6.30
C MET A 647 -22.81 -4.99 6.53
N HIS A 648 -23.12 -3.83 7.12
CA HIS A 648 -24.45 -3.31 7.39
C HIS A 648 -24.31 -1.81 7.68
N THR A 649 -25.37 -1.02 7.53
CA THR A 649 -25.35 0.44 7.81
C THR A 649 -24.87 0.77 9.22
N ASN A 650 -25.10 -0.15 10.16
CA ASN A 650 -24.72 0.01 11.57
C ASN A 650 -23.54 -0.90 12.01
N ARG A 651 -22.85 -1.60 11.09
CA ARG A 651 -21.72 -2.48 11.44
C ARG A 651 -20.59 -2.47 10.41
N PHE A 652 -19.36 -2.50 10.91
CA PHE A 652 -18.16 -2.48 10.08
C PHE A 652 -17.04 -3.35 10.65
N VAL A 653 -16.07 -3.70 9.80
CA VAL A 653 -14.78 -4.31 10.17
C VAL A 653 -13.65 -3.32 9.93
N SER A 654 -12.78 -3.13 10.91
CA SER A 654 -11.61 -2.25 10.79
C SER A 654 -10.44 -2.93 10.06
N ILE A 655 -9.54 -2.13 9.47
CA ILE A 655 -8.32 -2.61 8.78
C ILE A 655 -7.51 -3.62 9.59
N GLY A 656 -7.28 -3.39 10.88
CA GLY A 656 -6.51 -4.31 11.72
C GLY A 656 -7.12 -5.71 11.82
N THR A 657 -8.42 -5.84 11.56
CA THR A 657 -9.14 -7.12 11.63
C THR A 657 -9.19 -7.80 10.28
N TYR A 658 -9.43 -7.10 9.17
CA TYR A 658 -9.52 -7.76 7.85
C TYR A 658 -8.16 -7.94 7.14
N LEU A 659 -7.18 -7.05 7.38
CA LEU A 659 -5.89 -7.05 6.67
C LEU A 659 -5.12 -8.38 6.77
N PRO A 660 -5.11 -9.11 7.92
CA PRO A 660 -4.45 -10.41 8.01
C PRO A 660 -4.88 -11.41 6.93
N SER A 661 -6.14 -11.36 6.48
CA SER A 661 -6.66 -12.26 5.44
C SER A 661 -5.85 -12.16 4.13
N ALA A 662 -5.71 -10.95 3.59
CA ALA A 662 -4.95 -10.72 2.36
C ALA A 662 -3.44 -10.87 2.58
N MET A 663 -2.92 -10.50 3.76
CA MET A 663 -1.50 -10.71 4.10
C MET A 663 -1.13 -12.19 4.11
N LEU A 664 -1.99 -13.06 4.64
CA LEU A 664 -1.76 -14.50 4.67
C LEU A 664 -1.78 -15.09 3.25
N VAL A 665 -2.74 -14.66 2.41
CA VAL A 665 -2.75 -15.03 0.99
C VAL A 665 -1.47 -14.52 0.31
N ALA A 666 -1.08 -13.26 0.42
CA ALA A 666 0.15 -12.75 -0.21
C ALA A 666 1.42 -13.42 0.32
N GLY A 667 1.49 -13.66 1.63
CA GLY A 667 2.64 -14.26 2.32
C GLY A 667 2.96 -15.67 1.85
N ASN A 668 1.98 -16.42 1.33
CA ASN A 668 2.19 -17.75 0.78
C ASN A 668 3.27 -17.76 -0.33
N PHE A 669 3.31 -16.72 -1.16
CA PHE A 669 4.28 -16.56 -2.26
C PHE A 669 5.67 -16.26 -1.74
N THR A 670 5.79 -15.38 -0.75
CA THR A 670 7.06 -15.02 -0.11
C THR A 670 7.69 -16.21 0.61
N ILE A 671 6.89 -16.98 1.36
CA ILE A 671 7.34 -18.21 2.03
C ILE A 671 7.89 -19.20 1.01
N MET A 672 7.15 -19.42 -0.09
CA MET A 672 7.58 -20.33 -1.16
C MET A 672 8.84 -19.83 -1.86
N ALA A 673 8.95 -18.52 -2.14
CA ALA A 673 10.11 -17.94 -2.76
C ALA A 673 11.37 -18.14 -1.89
N ILE A 674 11.30 -17.82 -0.60
CA ILE A 674 12.41 -18.00 0.34
C ILE A 674 12.79 -19.49 0.43
N ALA A 675 11.81 -20.40 0.48
CA ALA A 675 12.07 -21.83 0.49
C ALA A 675 12.80 -22.33 -0.76
N LEU A 676 12.38 -21.88 -1.95
CA LEU A 676 13.04 -22.22 -3.21
C LEU A 676 14.46 -21.64 -3.28
N TRP A 677 14.66 -20.40 -2.81
CA TRP A 677 15.98 -19.79 -2.68
C TRP A 677 16.91 -20.58 -1.75
N MET A 678 16.41 -20.98 -0.57
CA MET A 678 17.17 -21.82 0.36
C MET A 678 17.49 -23.17 -0.25
N ARG A 679 16.52 -23.86 -0.87
CA ARG A 679 16.70 -25.17 -1.52
C ARG A 679 17.79 -25.16 -2.60
N THR A 680 17.98 -24.05 -3.30
CA THR A 680 19.05 -23.94 -4.30
C THR A 680 20.46 -23.89 -3.70
N GLY A 681 20.60 -23.59 -2.41
CA GLY A 681 21.87 -23.49 -1.70
C GLY A 681 22.32 -24.74 -0.95
N TYR A 682 21.47 -25.78 -0.83
CA TYR A 682 21.79 -27.03 -0.14
C TYR A 682 21.87 -28.22 -1.10
N ARG A 683 22.99 -28.95 -1.12
CA ARG A 683 23.13 -30.27 -1.79
C ARG A 683 23.28 -31.39 -0.76
N PRO A 684 22.46 -32.46 -0.82
CA PRO A 684 22.81 -33.72 -0.18
C PRO A 684 24.03 -34.32 -0.89
N ARG A 685 25.03 -34.77 -0.13
CA ARG A 685 26.19 -35.50 -0.67
C ARG A 685 25.67 -36.74 -1.39
N ALA A 686 25.85 -36.82 -2.71
CA ALA A 686 25.65 -38.07 -3.42
C ALA A 686 26.69 -39.05 -2.87
N THR A 687 26.24 -40.14 -2.25
CA THR A 687 27.09 -41.30 -2.00
C THR A 687 27.63 -41.74 -3.36
N ALA A 688 28.95 -41.61 -3.53
CA ALA A 688 29.62 -42.10 -4.71
C ALA A 688 29.33 -43.60 -4.79
N ALA A 689 28.50 -43.99 -5.76
CA ALA A 689 28.34 -45.39 -6.13
C ALA A 689 29.72 -45.89 -6.56
N VAL A 690 30.28 -46.79 -5.76
CA VAL A 690 31.46 -47.57 -6.11
C VAL A 690 31.12 -48.33 -7.39
N LYS A 691 31.78 -47.97 -8.49
CA LYS A 691 31.77 -48.80 -9.71
C LYS A 691 32.54 -50.09 -9.40
N PRO A 692 32.02 -51.29 -9.71
CA PRO A 692 32.80 -52.52 -9.62
C PRO A 692 33.96 -52.46 -10.61
N GLY A 693 35.15 -52.87 -10.17
CA GLY A 693 36.41 -52.73 -10.88
C GLY A 693 36.48 -53.49 -12.20
N GLU A 694 37.11 -52.85 -13.19
CA GLU A 694 37.67 -53.50 -14.36
C GLU A 694 39.13 -53.83 -14.07
N LYS A 695 39.47 -55.12 -14.16
CA LYS A 695 40.84 -55.63 -14.05
C LYS A 695 41.56 -55.38 -15.37
N SER A 696 42.73 -54.74 -15.31
CA SER A 696 43.75 -54.86 -16.36
C SER A 696 45.02 -55.39 -15.72
N ASN A 697 45.38 -56.60 -16.11
CA ASN A 697 46.66 -57.25 -15.84
C ASN A 697 47.78 -56.48 -16.55
N ASP A 698 48.90 -56.26 -15.86
CA ASP A 698 50.20 -56.64 -16.39
C ASP A 698 51.23 -56.74 -15.25
N GLU A 699 51.87 -57.91 -15.18
CA GLU A 699 53.01 -58.27 -14.34
C GLU A 699 54.30 -57.77 -15.05
N THR A 700 55.36 -57.30 -14.39
CA THR A 700 56.43 -58.12 -13.79
C THR A 700 57.54 -57.21 -13.21
N PRO A 701 58.49 -57.74 -12.41
CA PRO A 701 58.94 -57.13 -11.14
C PRO A 701 60.40 -56.67 -11.14
N SER A 702 60.80 -55.96 -10.09
CA SER A 702 62.14 -56.10 -9.50
C SER A 702 62.18 -55.61 -8.04
N ASP A 703 62.66 -56.51 -7.19
CA ASP A 703 62.83 -56.45 -5.74
C ASP A 703 63.78 -55.34 -5.23
N GLU A 704 63.50 -54.80 -4.03
CA GLU A 704 64.30 -55.04 -2.81
C GLU A 704 63.69 -54.32 -1.57
N LYS A 705 63.74 -55.00 -0.42
CA LYS A 705 63.15 -54.65 0.90
C LYS A 705 64.15 -53.85 1.81
N PRO A 706 63.95 -53.73 3.14
CA PRO A 706 63.17 -52.69 3.81
C PRO A 706 64.00 -51.94 4.88
N SER A 707 63.49 -50.82 5.38
CA SER A 707 63.84 -50.39 6.75
C SER A 707 62.73 -49.56 7.35
N ASP A 708 62.03 -50.18 8.30
CA ASP A 708 61.14 -49.55 9.26
C ASP A 708 61.89 -48.50 10.10
N GLU A 709 61.27 -47.34 10.30
CA GLU A 709 61.13 -46.75 11.64
C GLU A 709 60.16 -45.54 11.63
N LYS A 710 59.10 -45.67 12.44
CA LYS A 710 58.37 -44.61 13.18
C LYS A 710 57.47 -43.70 12.32
N SER A 711 56.18 -43.96 12.15
CA SER A 711 55.11 -44.00 13.18
C SER A 711 55.15 -42.80 14.14
N GLU A 712 54.65 -41.63 13.71
CA GLU A 712 53.98 -40.60 14.55
C GLU A 712 53.62 -39.31 13.77
N VAL A 713 52.87 -39.37 12.64
CA VAL A 713 52.24 -38.14 12.06
C VAL A 713 50.80 -38.37 11.55
N GLU A 714 50.30 -39.59 11.44
CA GLU A 714 48.95 -39.85 10.87
C GLU A 714 47.79 -39.87 11.88
N GLN A 715 47.96 -39.29 13.07
CA GLN A 715 46.86 -39.13 14.05
C GLN A 715 46.46 -37.68 14.35
N LYS A 716 46.74 -36.74 13.43
CA LYS A 716 46.21 -35.37 13.50
C LYS A 716 45.37 -34.91 12.29
N SER A 717 45.12 -35.79 11.33
CA SER A 717 44.36 -35.47 10.11
C SER A 717 43.02 -36.20 9.99
N GLN A 718 42.48 -36.78 11.09
CA GLN A 718 41.17 -37.46 11.09
C GLN A 718 40.13 -36.88 12.07
N THR A 719 40.40 -35.75 12.73
CA THR A 719 39.44 -35.13 13.67
C THR A 719 38.92 -33.74 13.23
N GLU A 720 39.21 -33.30 12.00
CA GLU A 720 38.72 -32.01 11.46
C GLU A 720 37.94 -32.16 10.13
N ALA A 721 37.26 -33.30 9.92
CA ALA A 721 36.37 -33.50 8.78
C ALA A 721 34.90 -33.66 9.18
N LYS A 722 34.47 -32.97 10.24
CA LYS A 722 33.05 -32.76 10.56
C LYS A 722 32.73 -31.26 10.40
N ASP A 723 31.73 -30.99 9.57
CA ASP A 723 31.07 -29.69 9.35
C ASP A 723 31.68 -28.70 8.33
N ALA A 724 31.92 -29.15 7.10
CA ALA A 724 31.98 -28.24 5.94
C ALA A 724 30.84 -28.55 4.94
N THR A 725 29.70 -27.88 5.11
CA THR A 725 28.67 -27.76 4.06
C THR A 725 29.26 -26.98 2.88
N SER A 726 29.43 -27.61 1.71
CA SER A 726 29.89 -26.91 0.50
C SER A 726 28.80 -25.95 0.01
N THR A 727 28.98 -24.66 0.23
CA THR A 727 28.09 -23.60 -0.29
C THR A 727 28.25 -23.49 -1.82
N THR A 728 27.16 -23.64 -2.57
CA THR A 728 27.19 -23.53 -4.04
C THR A 728 26.94 -22.09 -4.50
N GLU A 729 27.76 -21.61 -5.43
CA GLU A 729 27.55 -20.32 -6.11
C GLU A 729 26.28 -20.35 -6.98
N ARG A 730 25.44 -19.30 -6.85
CA ARG A 730 24.17 -19.20 -7.59
C ARG A 730 24.38 -18.35 -8.85
N GLN A 731 24.07 -18.92 -10.01
CA GLN A 731 24.03 -18.15 -11.26
C GLN A 731 22.73 -17.34 -11.36
N LEU A 732 22.82 -16.03 -11.11
CA LEU A 732 21.65 -15.14 -11.02
C LEU A 732 21.27 -14.48 -12.34
N ALA A 733 22.19 -14.41 -13.32
CA ALA A 733 22.01 -13.63 -14.54
C ALA A 733 20.76 -14.03 -15.34
N LEU A 734 20.60 -15.31 -15.68
CA LEU A 734 19.45 -15.79 -16.45
C LEU A 734 18.11 -15.69 -15.67
N PRO A 735 18.01 -16.15 -14.41
CA PRO A 735 16.77 -15.98 -13.65
C PRO A 735 16.34 -14.52 -13.50
N LEU A 736 17.28 -13.61 -13.24
CA LEU A 736 16.99 -12.19 -13.07
C LEU A 736 16.60 -11.53 -14.41
N SER A 737 17.37 -11.77 -15.48
CA SER A 737 17.09 -11.17 -16.79
C SER A 737 15.77 -11.63 -17.36
N LEU A 738 15.42 -12.92 -17.19
CA LEU A 738 14.13 -13.45 -17.62
C LEU A 738 13.00 -12.77 -16.85
N VAL A 739 13.03 -12.79 -15.51
CA VAL A 739 11.94 -12.23 -14.70
C VAL A 739 11.76 -10.73 -14.97
N VAL A 740 12.84 -9.96 -15.01
CA VAL A 740 12.79 -8.52 -15.36
C VAL A 740 12.24 -8.34 -16.77
N GLY A 741 12.71 -9.15 -17.74
CA GLY A 741 12.21 -9.13 -19.11
C GLY A 741 10.71 -9.40 -19.21
N LEU A 742 10.17 -10.34 -18.42
CA LEU A 742 8.73 -10.63 -18.38
C LEU A 742 7.91 -9.46 -17.78
N HIS A 743 8.44 -8.77 -16.77
CA HIS A 743 7.76 -7.58 -16.23
C HIS A 743 7.77 -6.43 -17.25
N LEU A 744 8.87 -6.22 -17.97
CA LEU A 744 8.95 -5.26 -19.06
C LEU A 744 8.02 -5.65 -20.22
N LEU A 745 7.88 -6.94 -20.51
CA LEU A 745 6.97 -7.43 -21.53
C LEU A 745 5.51 -7.10 -21.20
N GLY A 746 5.13 -7.07 -19.91
CA GLY A 746 3.82 -6.64 -19.45
C GLY A 746 3.46 -5.18 -19.79
N LEU A 747 4.45 -4.34 -20.11
CA LEU A 747 4.19 -2.99 -20.59
C LEU A 747 3.58 -2.96 -22.00
N ILE A 748 3.79 -4.01 -22.80
CA ILE A 748 3.21 -4.12 -24.14
C ILE A 748 1.68 -4.23 -24.06
N PRO A 749 1.08 -5.25 -23.41
CA PRO A 749 -0.37 -5.35 -23.29
C PRO A 749 -0.98 -4.14 -22.58
N LEU A 750 -0.30 -3.55 -21.58
CA LEU A 750 -0.73 -2.32 -20.94
C LEU A 750 -0.79 -1.13 -21.92
N TYR A 751 0.26 -0.94 -22.74
CA TYR A 751 0.31 0.14 -23.72
C TYR A 751 -0.76 -0.05 -24.81
N THR A 752 -0.83 -1.24 -25.39
CA THR A 752 -1.81 -1.55 -26.44
C THR A 752 -3.24 -1.40 -25.92
N PHE A 753 -3.53 -1.83 -24.68
CA PHE A 753 -4.86 -1.70 -24.08
C PHE A 753 -5.34 -0.24 -24.02
N ASN A 754 -4.47 0.68 -23.60
CA ASN A 754 -4.81 2.09 -23.42
C ASN A 754 -4.84 2.90 -24.72
N ASN A 755 -4.25 2.39 -25.80
CA ASN A 755 -4.19 3.10 -27.09
C ASN A 755 -5.10 2.48 -28.16
N LEU A 756 -5.74 1.35 -27.87
CA LEU A 756 -6.66 0.70 -28.79
C LEU A 756 -7.99 1.45 -28.87
N SER A 757 -8.59 1.49 -30.05
CA SER A 757 -9.99 1.92 -30.17
C SER A 757 -10.93 0.83 -29.63
N TYR A 758 -12.05 1.26 -29.03
CA TYR A 758 -13.03 0.37 -28.39
C TYR A 758 -13.48 -0.81 -29.27
N LYS A 759 -13.60 -0.59 -30.59
CA LYS A 759 -14.01 -1.58 -31.60
C LYS A 759 -13.10 -2.82 -31.66
N TYR A 760 -11.85 -2.67 -31.25
CA TYR A 760 -10.85 -3.74 -31.31
C TYR A 760 -10.64 -4.46 -29.98
N TYR A 761 -11.35 -4.09 -28.90
CA TYR A 761 -11.16 -4.73 -27.60
C TYR A 761 -11.47 -6.21 -27.63
N THR A 762 -12.63 -6.60 -28.15
CA THR A 762 -13.03 -8.01 -28.28
C THR A 762 -12.01 -8.85 -29.09
N PRO A 763 -11.62 -8.48 -30.33
CA PRO A 763 -10.63 -9.24 -31.07
C PRO A 763 -9.24 -9.22 -30.42
N ALA A 764 -8.84 -8.11 -29.77
CA ALA A 764 -7.59 -8.06 -29.01
C ALA A 764 -7.60 -9.03 -27.83
N THR A 765 -8.70 -9.16 -27.09
CA THR A 765 -8.84 -10.14 -25.99
C THR A 765 -8.60 -11.56 -26.50
N TYR A 766 -9.19 -11.96 -27.63
CA TYR A 766 -8.94 -13.28 -28.23
C TYR A 766 -7.50 -13.44 -28.74
N ALA A 767 -6.89 -12.38 -29.28
CA ALA A 767 -5.49 -12.40 -29.66
C ALA A 767 -4.56 -12.59 -28.44
N TYR A 768 -4.85 -11.95 -27.31
CA TYR A 768 -4.12 -12.17 -26.06
C TYR A 768 -4.31 -13.56 -25.50
N ILE A 769 -5.51 -14.15 -25.60
CA ILE A 769 -5.73 -15.55 -25.20
C ILE A 769 -4.85 -16.49 -26.05
N LEU A 770 -4.80 -16.27 -27.36
CA LEU A 770 -3.94 -17.06 -28.24
C LEU A 770 -2.45 -16.85 -27.89
N ALA A 771 -2.04 -15.61 -27.64
CA ALA A 771 -0.68 -15.30 -27.21
C ALA A 771 -0.34 -15.96 -25.86
N ASP A 772 -1.26 -15.94 -24.90
CA ASP A 772 -1.14 -16.58 -23.59
C ASP A 772 -0.98 -18.11 -23.73
N ILE A 773 -1.63 -18.75 -24.70
CA ILE A 773 -1.45 -20.19 -24.94
C ILE A 773 -0.06 -20.48 -25.54
N LEU A 774 0.38 -19.68 -26.51
CA LEU A 774 1.59 -19.95 -27.31
C LEU A 774 2.90 -19.49 -26.63
N LEU A 775 2.89 -18.31 -26.01
CA LEU A 775 4.08 -17.64 -25.47
C LEU A 775 4.77 -18.45 -24.35
N PRO A 776 4.08 -19.05 -23.37
CA PRO A 776 4.71 -19.91 -22.37
C PRO A 776 5.41 -21.12 -23.00
N ILE A 777 4.80 -21.73 -24.03
CA ILE A 777 5.38 -22.90 -24.73
C ILE A 777 6.64 -22.48 -25.49
N PHE A 778 6.59 -21.35 -26.19
CA PHE A 778 7.75 -20.79 -26.90
C PHE A 778 8.90 -20.47 -25.93
N LEU A 779 8.60 -19.78 -24.81
CA LEU A 779 9.59 -19.48 -23.77
C LEU A 779 10.18 -20.76 -23.17
N SER A 780 9.35 -21.79 -22.95
CA SER A 780 9.79 -23.10 -22.46
C SER A 780 10.79 -23.78 -23.39
N ALA A 781 10.54 -23.72 -24.71
CA ALA A 781 11.43 -24.27 -25.72
C ALA A 781 12.78 -23.53 -25.74
N LEU A 782 12.75 -22.20 -25.66
CA LEU A 782 13.94 -21.35 -25.63
C LEU A 782 14.78 -21.61 -24.36
N LEU A 783 14.13 -21.67 -23.20
CA LEU A 783 14.76 -21.99 -21.91
C LEU A 783 15.41 -23.38 -21.95
N THR A 784 14.74 -24.36 -22.54
CA THR A 784 15.27 -25.73 -22.65
C THR A 784 16.44 -25.83 -23.65
N ARG A 785 16.40 -25.07 -24.74
CA ARG A 785 17.48 -25.04 -25.75
C ARG A 785 18.77 -24.41 -25.21
N HIS A 786 18.68 -23.25 -24.54
CA HIS A 786 19.84 -22.59 -23.94
C HIS A 786 20.44 -23.36 -22.76
N THR A 787 19.62 -24.12 -22.02
CA THR A 787 20.09 -24.95 -20.91
C THR A 787 20.69 -26.29 -21.36
N SER A 788 20.32 -26.80 -22.54
CA SER A 788 20.86 -28.04 -23.10
C SER A 788 22.30 -27.91 -23.65
N THR A 789 22.73 -26.70 -24.01
CA THR A 789 24.11 -26.42 -24.45
C THR A 789 25.14 -26.35 -23.31
N SER A 790 24.70 -26.32 -22.04
CA SER A 790 25.58 -26.37 -20.86
C SER A 790 25.48 -27.76 -20.23
N THR A 791 26.55 -28.55 -20.32
CA THR A 791 26.63 -30.01 -20.08
C THR A 791 26.35 -30.52 -18.66
N LYS A 792 25.72 -29.74 -17.77
CA LYS A 792 25.24 -30.21 -16.46
C LYS A 792 23.88 -29.58 -16.12
N THR A 793 22.82 -30.38 -16.25
CA THR A 793 21.46 -30.02 -15.83
C THR A 793 21.44 -29.57 -14.38
N ASN A 794 21.14 -28.29 -14.11
CA ASN A 794 20.92 -27.81 -12.76
C ASN A 794 19.41 -27.51 -12.55
N PRO A 795 18.63 -28.40 -11.91
CA PRO A 795 17.30 -28.07 -11.38
C PRO A 795 17.28 -26.80 -10.51
N HIS A 796 18.45 -26.31 -10.09
CA HIS A 796 18.67 -25.04 -9.43
C HIS A 796 18.17 -23.81 -10.24
N GLN A 797 18.36 -23.73 -11.57
CA GLN A 797 17.99 -22.52 -12.32
C GLN A 797 16.47 -22.31 -12.41
N HIS A 798 15.68 -23.38 -12.56
CA HIS A 798 14.22 -23.31 -12.59
C HIS A 798 13.65 -22.90 -11.23
N HIS A 799 14.22 -23.41 -10.13
CA HIS A 799 13.84 -22.99 -8.78
C HIS A 799 14.19 -21.52 -8.51
N LEU A 800 15.32 -21.01 -9.05
CA LEU A 800 15.68 -19.60 -8.95
C LEU A 800 14.73 -18.69 -9.76
N ILE A 801 14.35 -19.08 -10.98
CA ILE A 801 13.35 -18.33 -11.77
C ILE A 801 12.03 -18.24 -11.00
N LYS A 802 11.54 -19.38 -10.48
CA LYS A 802 10.30 -19.41 -9.70
C LYS A 802 10.41 -18.56 -8.43
N SER A 803 11.53 -18.66 -7.71
CA SER A 803 11.80 -17.84 -6.54
C SER A 803 11.76 -16.34 -6.85
N PHE A 804 12.39 -15.91 -7.95
CA PHE A 804 12.43 -14.52 -8.36
C PHE A 804 11.12 -14.04 -8.99
N SER A 805 10.23 -14.93 -9.44
CA SER A 805 8.88 -14.56 -9.86
C SER A 805 7.93 -14.42 -8.66
N LEU A 806 7.97 -15.36 -7.70
CA LEU A 806 7.06 -15.36 -6.55
C LEU A 806 7.40 -14.29 -5.50
N LEU A 807 8.69 -13.91 -5.37
CA LEU A 807 9.11 -12.90 -4.39
C LEU A 807 8.53 -11.51 -4.70
N PRO A 808 8.69 -10.94 -5.90
CA PRO A 808 8.02 -9.69 -6.28
C PRO A 808 6.49 -9.81 -6.22
N LEU A 809 5.91 -10.94 -6.63
CA LEU A 809 4.47 -11.16 -6.54
C LEU A 809 3.96 -11.03 -5.10
N GLY A 810 4.60 -11.74 -4.15
CA GLY A 810 4.25 -11.65 -2.73
C GLY A 810 4.45 -10.25 -2.17
N LEU A 811 5.52 -9.56 -2.56
CA LEU A 811 5.79 -8.17 -2.18
C LEU A 811 4.73 -7.22 -2.71
N PHE A 812 4.44 -7.26 -4.01
CA PHE A 812 3.43 -6.40 -4.66
C PHE A 812 2.05 -6.61 -4.06
N LEU A 813 1.63 -7.86 -3.86
CA LEU A 813 0.33 -8.17 -3.25
C LEU A 813 0.27 -7.73 -1.77
N SER A 814 1.37 -7.87 -1.02
CA SER A 814 1.42 -7.37 0.36
C SER A 814 1.30 -5.85 0.40
N THR A 815 2.03 -5.12 -0.45
CA THR A 815 1.90 -3.66 -0.52
C THR A 815 0.53 -3.22 -1.05
N LEU A 816 -0.02 -3.95 -2.02
CA LEU A 816 -1.32 -3.68 -2.60
C LEU A 816 -2.42 -3.87 -1.57
N ALA A 817 -2.35 -4.88 -0.70
CA ALA A 817 -3.37 -5.12 0.31
C ALA A 817 -3.49 -3.99 1.34
N THR A 818 -2.46 -3.16 1.53
CA THR A 818 -2.56 -1.94 2.37
C THR A 818 -3.20 -0.75 1.66
N LEU A 819 -3.26 -0.78 0.32
CA LEU A 819 -3.82 0.31 -0.50
C LEU A 819 -5.20 -0.03 -1.05
N ASN A 820 -5.35 -1.26 -1.55
CA ASN A 820 -6.58 -1.86 -2.05
C ASN A 820 -6.59 -3.35 -1.65
N PHE A 821 -7.15 -3.60 -0.46
CA PHE A 821 -7.32 -4.94 0.11
C PHE A 821 -8.00 -5.90 -0.87
N SER A 822 -9.10 -5.44 -1.47
CA SER A 822 -9.98 -6.25 -2.30
C SER A 822 -9.29 -6.73 -3.58
N LEU A 823 -8.59 -5.83 -4.28
CA LEU A 823 -7.81 -6.18 -5.47
C LEU A 823 -6.67 -7.15 -5.12
N SER A 824 -5.94 -6.90 -4.02
CA SER A 824 -4.87 -7.82 -3.58
C SER A 824 -5.39 -9.21 -3.25
N PHE A 825 -6.50 -9.30 -2.51
CA PHE A 825 -7.09 -10.57 -2.12
C PHE A 825 -7.55 -11.38 -3.33
N ILE A 826 -8.30 -10.76 -4.25
CA ILE A 826 -8.81 -11.42 -5.46
C ILE A 826 -7.65 -11.88 -6.36
N ILE A 827 -6.72 -11.00 -6.70
CA ILE A 827 -5.57 -11.35 -7.55
C ILE A 827 -4.66 -12.37 -6.85
N GLY A 828 -4.47 -12.23 -5.54
CA GLY A 828 -3.72 -13.19 -4.72
C GLY A 828 -4.30 -14.59 -4.80
N LEU A 829 -5.64 -14.73 -4.70
CA LEU A 829 -6.32 -16.02 -4.86
C LEU A 829 -6.14 -16.60 -6.26
N LEU A 830 -6.30 -15.79 -7.31
CA LEU A 830 -6.10 -16.21 -8.70
C LEU A 830 -4.65 -16.66 -8.96
N CYS A 831 -3.68 -16.10 -8.24
CA CYS A 831 -2.27 -16.46 -8.34
C CYS A 831 -1.88 -17.70 -7.51
N THR A 832 -2.72 -18.20 -6.58
CA THR A 832 -2.36 -19.30 -5.67
C THR A 832 -1.82 -20.56 -6.34
N PRO A 833 -2.29 -20.99 -7.53
CA PRO A 833 -1.74 -22.18 -8.17
C PRO A 833 -0.26 -22.06 -8.55
N LEU A 834 0.25 -20.84 -8.76
CA LEU A 834 1.67 -20.60 -9.08
C LEU A 834 2.60 -21.11 -7.97
N THR A 835 2.15 -21.10 -6.72
CA THR A 835 2.90 -21.67 -5.58
C THR A 835 3.09 -23.17 -5.72
N PHE A 836 2.08 -23.90 -6.20
CA PHE A 836 2.08 -25.37 -6.22
C PHE A 836 2.48 -25.98 -7.56
N ILE A 837 2.41 -25.22 -8.65
CA ILE A 837 2.78 -25.70 -9.99
C ILE A 837 4.30 -25.72 -10.14
N HIS A 838 4.86 -26.85 -10.58
CA HIS A 838 6.29 -27.04 -10.81
C HIS A 838 6.53 -27.81 -12.09
N ARG A 839 7.76 -27.67 -12.62
CA ARG A 839 8.25 -28.55 -13.67
C ARG A 839 8.18 -30.01 -13.20
N ILE A 840 7.58 -30.85 -14.01
CA ILE A 840 7.51 -32.29 -13.75
C ILE A 840 8.84 -32.92 -14.20
N PRO A 841 9.59 -33.58 -13.30
CA PRO A 841 10.90 -34.11 -13.64
C PRO A 841 10.80 -35.22 -14.69
N LYS A 842 11.85 -35.33 -15.53
CA LYS A 842 11.97 -36.36 -16.59
C LYS A 842 11.98 -37.80 -16.07
N THR A 843 12.14 -37.98 -14.75
CA THR A 843 11.97 -39.28 -14.06
C THR A 843 10.53 -39.78 -14.08
N THR A 844 9.56 -38.88 -14.30
CA THR A 844 8.14 -39.23 -14.44
C THR A 844 7.90 -39.76 -15.86
N PRO A 845 7.22 -40.90 -16.03
CA PRO A 845 6.99 -41.47 -17.35
C PRO A 845 6.21 -40.50 -18.26
N ALA A 846 6.61 -40.43 -19.53
CA ALA A 846 5.99 -39.60 -20.56
C ALA A 846 4.44 -39.68 -20.60
N PRO A 847 3.79 -40.86 -20.55
CA PRO A 847 2.32 -40.96 -20.57
C PRO A 847 1.63 -40.31 -19.36
N LEU A 848 2.35 -40.04 -18.26
CA LEU A 848 1.83 -39.31 -17.09
C LEU A 848 2.26 -37.84 -17.09
N ARG A 849 3.50 -37.57 -17.53
CA ARG A 849 4.09 -36.22 -17.55
C ARG A 849 3.34 -35.28 -18.49
N TYR A 850 3.06 -35.71 -19.72
CA TYR A 850 2.39 -34.87 -20.71
C TYR A 850 0.96 -34.48 -20.34
N PRO A 851 0.06 -35.40 -19.94
CA PRO A 851 -1.28 -35.00 -19.54
C PRO A 851 -1.29 -34.13 -18.28
N LEU A 852 -0.40 -34.39 -17.31
CA LEU A 852 -0.31 -33.56 -16.10
C LEU A 852 0.21 -32.13 -16.42
N THR A 853 1.16 -32.02 -17.35
CA THR A 853 1.64 -30.71 -17.85
C THR A 853 0.52 -29.96 -18.55
N LEU A 854 -0.21 -30.65 -19.44
CA LEU A 854 -1.33 -30.07 -20.18
C LEU A 854 -2.45 -29.62 -19.24
N ALA A 855 -2.85 -30.46 -18.28
CA ALA A 855 -3.85 -30.11 -17.27
C ALA A 855 -3.44 -28.90 -16.44
N GLY A 856 -2.18 -28.82 -16.02
CA GLY A 856 -1.66 -27.66 -15.30
C GLY A 856 -1.62 -26.39 -16.15
N LEU A 857 -1.30 -26.48 -17.44
CA LEU A 857 -1.34 -25.34 -18.36
C LEU A 857 -2.78 -24.90 -18.65
N ILE A 858 -3.73 -25.83 -18.76
CA ILE A 858 -5.16 -25.50 -18.89
C ILE A 858 -5.62 -24.75 -17.63
N LEU A 859 -5.29 -25.26 -16.44
CA LEU A 859 -5.62 -24.58 -15.18
C LEU A 859 -5.04 -23.16 -15.12
N LEU A 860 -3.79 -22.97 -15.52
CA LEU A 860 -3.18 -21.65 -15.59
C LEU A 860 -3.89 -20.75 -16.60
N ASN A 861 -4.18 -21.23 -17.80
CA ASN A 861 -4.89 -20.44 -18.81
C ASN A 861 -6.32 -20.07 -18.38
N LEU A 862 -7.03 -20.93 -17.65
CA LEU A 862 -8.33 -20.59 -17.06
C LEU A 862 -8.25 -19.43 -16.05
N LEU A 863 -7.08 -19.26 -15.43
CA LEU A 863 -6.75 -18.21 -14.48
C LEU A 863 -5.87 -17.11 -15.09
N SER A 864 -5.79 -17.01 -16.41
CA SER A 864 -5.11 -15.87 -17.05
C SER A 864 -6.03 -14.65 -17.06
N PRO A 865 -5.48 -13.42 -17.06
CA PRO A 865 -6.30 -12.21 -17.01
C PRO A 865 -7.38 -12.10 -18.09
N PRO A 866 -7.09 -12.38 -19.38
CA PRO A 866 -8.10 -12.34 -20.44
C PRO A 866 -9.24 -13.36 -20.24
N VAL A 867 -8.94 -14.56 -19.74
CA VAL A 867 -9.95 -15.61 -19.55
C VAL A 867 -10.82 -15.33 -18.33
N VAL A 868 -10.23 -14.83 -17.24
CA VAL A 868 -10.99 -14.37 -16.07
C VAL A 868 -11.90 -13.20 -16.43
N LEU A 869 -11.44 -12.28 -17.29
CA LEU A 869 -12.28 -11.20 -17.83
C LEU A 869 -13.48 -11.77 -18.61
N LEU A 870 -13.25 -12.72 -19.53
CA LEU A 870 -14.34 -13.37 -20.28
C LEU A 870 -15.33 -14.09 -19.37
N ALA A 871 -14.83 -14.85 -18.39
CA ALA A 871 -15.67 -15.56 -17.43
C ALA A 871 -16.52 -14.59 -16.59
N THR A 872 -15.93 -13.46 -16.17
CA THR A 872 -16.64 -12.42 -15.42
C THR A 872 -17.71 -11.76 -16.28
N CYS A 873 -17.37 -11.39 -17.53
CA CYS A 873 -18.32 -10.82 -18.50
C CYS A 873 -19.49 -11.77 -18.78
N ALA A 874 -19.21 -13.07 -18.93
CA ALA A 874 -20.24 -14.09 -19.13
C ALA A 874 -21.14 -14.26 -17.90
N TYR A 875 -20.59 -14.17 -16.69
CA TYR A 875 -21.34 -14.26 -15.44
C TYR A 875 -22.21 -13.02 -15.20
N THR A 876 -21.71 -11.82 -15.49
CA THR A 876 -22.46 -10.56 -15.28
C THR A 876 -23.38 -10.20 -16.43
N GLY A 877 -23.30 -10.89 -17.57
CA GLY A 877 -24.03 -10.55 -18.78
C GLY A 877 -23.57 -9.25 -19.45
N THR A 878 -22.37 -8.76 -19.12
CA THR A 878 -21.81 -7.52 -19.67
C THR A 878 -20.85 -7.83 -20.82
N SER A 879 -20.84 -7.00 -21.86
CA SER A 879 -19.90 -7.21 -22.97
C SER A 879 -18.45 -6.86 -22.57
N VAL A 880 -17.49 -7.59 -23.14
CA VAL A 880 -16.05 -7.34 -22.94
C VAL A 880 -15.67 -5.93 -23.39
N GLU A 881 -16.25 -5.49 -24.50
CA GLU A 881 -16.07 -4.14 -25.05
C GLU A 881 -16.47 -3.08 -24.02
N THR A 882 -17.64 -3.23 -23.37
CA THR A 882 -18.11 -2.29 -22.36
C THR A 882 -17.17 -2.22 -21.16
N VAL A 883 -16.76 -3.38 -20.64
CA VAL A 883 -15.88 -3.44 -19.46
C VAL A 883 -14.52 -2.83 -19.76
N LEU A 884 -13.92 -3.18 -20.90
CA LEU A 884 -12.61 -2.66 -21.29
C LEU A 884 -12.64 -1.18 -21.66
N THR A 885 -13.73 -0.70 -22.27
CA THR A 885 -13.93 0.74 -22.54
C THR A 885 -14.04 1.53 -21.24
N GLN A 886 -14.77 1.04 -20.24
CA GLN A 886 -14.83 1.68 -18.91
C GLN A 886 -13.48 1.64 -18.19
N ALA A 887 -12.73 0.55 -18.31
CA ALA A 887 -11.40 0.43 -17.71
C ALA A 887 -10.39 1.41 -18.33
N ALA A 888 -10.40 1.56 -19.67
CA ALA A 888 -9.58 2.54 -20.36
C ALA A 888 -9.98 3.98 -20.02
N PHE A 889 -11.29 4.27 -20.01
CA PHE A 889 -11.81 5.56 -19.55
C PHE A 889 -11.33 5.88 -18.13
N GLY A 890 -11.41 4.92 -17.22
CA GLY A 890 -10.96 5.15 -15.84
C GLY A 890 -9.45 5.26 -15.70
N TRP A 891 -8.64 4.71 -16.60
CA TRP A 891 -7.20 5.00 -16.65
C TRP A 891 -6.93 6.45 -17.06
N ASP A 892 -7.56 6.90 -18.15
CA ASP A 892 -7.30 8.22 -18.74
C ASP A 892 -7.91 9.36 -17.90
N VAL A 893 -9.05 9.13 -17.25
CA VAL A 893 -9.82 10.15 -16.53
C VAL A 893 -9.66 10.06 -15.01
N TRP A 894 -9.78 8.87 -14.42
CA TRP A 894 -9.78 8.70 -12.96
C TRP A 894 -8.44 8.29 -12.36
N GLY A 895 -7.44 7.97 -13.19
CA GLY A 895 -6.17 7.41 -12.72
C GLY A 895 -6.32 6.00 -12.12
N MET A 896 -7.16 5.14 -12.70
CA MET A 896 -7.41 3.78 -12.24
C MET A 896 -6.19 2.86 -12.47
N TRP A 897 -5.59 2.28 -11.43
CA TRP A 897 -4.36 1.46 -11.56
C TRP A 897 -4.60 -0.06 -11.60
N THR A 898 -5.86 -0.51 -11.62
CA THR A 898 -6.24 -1.94 -11.70
C THR A 898 -5.54 -2.66 -12.85
N GLN A 899 -5.48 -2.03 -14.02
CA GLN A 899 -4.78 -2.59 -15.19
C GLN A 899 -3.26 -2.72 -15.04
N VAL A 900 -2.63 -1.88 -14.22
CA VAL A 900 -1.20 -2.00 -13.90
C VAL A 900 -0.97 -3.25 -13.07
N VAL A 901 -1.85 -3.52 -12.10
CA VAL A 901 -1.79 -4.76 -11.31
C VAL A 901 -2.00 -5.98 -12.22
N VAL A 902 -2.97 -5.92 -13.13
CA VAL A 902 -3.24 -7.02 -14.06
C VAL A 902 -2.04 -7.32 -14.96
N TRP A 903 -1.50 -6.32 -15.66
CA TRP A 903 -0.49 -6.54 -16.70
C TRP A 903 0.95 -6.50 -16.21
N CYS A 904 1.25 -5.82 -15.10
CA CYS A 904 2.61 -5.66 -14.58
C CYS A 904 2.89 -6.50 -13.31
N VAL A 905 1.86 -7.07 -12.66
CA VAL A 905 2.02 -7.92 -11.46
C VAL A 905 1.52 -9.34 -11.70
N TRP A 906 0.25 -9.50 -12.07
CA TRP A 906 -0.38 -10.82 -12.24
C TRP A 906 0.12 -11.54 -13.49
N TRP A 907 0.03 -10.89 -14.65
CA TRP A 907 0.39 -11.50 -15.94
C TRP A 907 1.87 -11.94 -16.03
N PRO A 908 2.88 -11.18 -15.58
CA PRO A 908 4.28 -11.62 -15.64
C PRO A 908 4.56 -12.83 -14.75
N ALA A 909 3.95 -12.88 -13.56
CA ALA A 909 4.10 -14.02 -12.65
C ALA A 909 3.42 -15.28 -13.22
N TRP A 910 2.25 -15.10 -13.81
CA TRP A 910 1.54 -16.14 -14.54
C TRP A 910 2.37 -16.70 -15.71
N LEU A 911 2.93 -15.82 -16.55
CA LEU A 911 3.73 -16.19 -17.70
C LEU A 911 5.01 -16.94 -17.30
N SER A 912 5.65 -16.53 -16.20
CA SER A 912 6.78 -17.25 -15.61
C SER A 912 6.38 -18.66 -15.16
N GLY A 913 5.24 -18.81 -14.47
CA GLY A 913 4.70 -20.10 -14.04
C GLY A 913 4.37 -21.03 -15.22
N GLY A 914 3.72 -20.49 -16.25
CA GLY A 914 3.41 -21.21 -17.49
C GLY A 914 4.66 -21.69 -18.21
N ALA A 915 5.67 -20.83 -18.37
CA ALA A 915 6.94 -21.19 -19.02
C ALA A 915 7.71 -22.26 -18.22
N LEU A 916 7.71 -22.18 -16.88
CA LEU A 916 8.35 -23.20 -16.06
C LEU A 916 7.64 -24.56 -16.13
N LEU A 917 6.31 -24.57 -16.19
CA LEU A 917 5.53 -25.80 -16.36
C LEU A 917 5.74 -26.39 -17.76
N GLY A 918 5.72 -25.56 -18.80
CA GLY A 918 5.91 -25.97 -20.19
C GLY A 918 7.29 -26.57 -20.48
N CYS A 919 8.33 -26.24 -19.71
CA CYS A 919 9.62 -26.95 -19.72
C CYS A 919 9.53 -28.44 -19.35
N SER A 920 8.35 -28.95 -18.99
CA SER A 920 8.09 -30.38 -18.79
C SER A 920 7.84 -31.12 -20.11
N PHE A 921 7.49 -30.43 -21.19
CA PHE A 921 7.33 -31.02 -22.54
C PHE A 921 8.67 -31.40 -23.16
N PHE A 922 9.69 -30.57 -22.95
CA PHE A 922 11.05 -30.70 -23.48
C PHE A 922 12.00 -31.38 -22.47
#